data_AF-A0A9D8ZKN7-F1
#
_entry.id   AF-A0A9D8ZKN7-F1
#
_cell.length_a   1.000
_cell.length_b   1.000
_cell.length_c   1.000
_cell.angle_alpha   90.00
_cell.angle_beta   90.00
_cell.angle_gamma   90.00
#
_symmetry.space_group_name_H-M   'P 1'
#
loop_
_entity.id
_entity.type
_entity.pdbx_description
1 polymer ?
#
loop_
_entity_poly.entity_id
_entity_poly.type
_entity_poly.pdbx_seq_one_letter_code
_entity_poly.pdbx_strand_id
1 'polypeptide(L)'
;MEFLKKLSKKQLFGLILALLVIMTIIGSVIANFTYLSDDEDKTVRIAVVAPLSGPLAVNGQALKQGAELYAEGINEAGGIRGGRVIVDVYDDKNDPAEAERIAEQLSRTEAGPSSTDTKPPLAVIGHWGNNVSAAVAPIYEAAGLPMITPAPVDRDVVAGRSNIFSGVFETSHETAFVANYTRNVLGQKTASIIHDLSPRGLKMADTFEETYKRFGTRIRYKWGFDSSGGNFEQRIAEIVEDLKPKLDVGTVFIAAEEDAAAAVLKALRDAKARNPVVGTSILATRAFQDALSTDGDTVSKYANGIVASTPLLFDTANEEAQDFNTRYQRKFGASSDWVAAYSFDTTHLIVEGFKSGVREEDEEIIAGGRRMIRERLAQALDQESGIRGISGVKTFSADGEAKSPVFMGRYDGRNMVSALTQLQPIKTGVAANFIEELKKGKVLYVNDRFMYKTNVVYTGLQLKEVRDLDVDEGTVTLNFLLWFRYSGDFKPEDLIFSNAVEPIVLDKPAAEQISRGLNYKLFEVTSKFSYNFSKVKRPYGTVLIGFDFAHRFLNRNNLQYVTDVLGIGLAGDTSFQTILERNQVISEKLDWEIDRAWVSQEIVPVGTRGDPTYVGHGSVDPMFSRITMGVLTSPSRINVRDFVPEEYFVYLAIFGVLGTVFAVLMDRKKHGRFWSAQSWILRLMAWPVLLLAGGSLLLDWAVVELQAGYVDMIVLVYDCLWWIVPARIAGIALERFLWVPLEQHTRRMVPNVIRMFGSLNIYILASFGIIAFVFDQKITSLLATSGLLAMIIGLAIQANISNVFSGIAINIERPFVVGDWVKIGDLEEGEVVDITWRTVRVKSRNGFTISVPNGQASEWPVHNYTAGKVTRLSFALNVDPDVDPRHIEDVLMRALLKSEDLVKEPKPAVRYNGTVDGYNDWGGNFSIQYWIANYSMREQIASHVWDNVWDELEKAGLCGKVSQAPDAGGQDADTSEPQAQPAQ
;
A
#
# COMPACT_ATOMS: atom_id res chain seq x y z
N MET A 1 3.93 -37.72 -26.29
CA MET A 1 3.17 -38.46 -25.24
C MET A 1 3.89 -39.71 -24.72
N GLU A 2 4.68 -40.43 -25.53
CA GLU A 2 5.44 -41.60 -25.06
C GLU A 2 6.62 -41.27 -24.13
N PHE A 3 7.27 -40.10 -24.30
CA PHE A 3 8.36 -39.64 -23.44
C PHE A 3 7.93 -39.43 -21.98
N LEU A 4 6.72 -38.90 -21.76
CA LEU A 4 6.15 -38.64 -20.43
C LEU A 4 5.83 -39.93 -19.65
N LYS A 5 5.63 -41.06 -20.34
CA LYS A 5 5.35 -42.36 -19.70
C LYS A 5 6.62 -43.07 -19.18
N LYS A 6 7.81 -42.65 -19.60
CA LYS A 6 9.09 -43.25 -19.19
C LYS A 6 9.77 -42.54 -17.99
N LEU A 7 9.28 -41.37 -17.58
CA LEU A 7 9.84 -40.61 -16.47
C LEU A 7 9.38 -41.18 -15.12
N SER A 8 10.31 -41.31 -14.16
CA SER A 8 9.94 -41.65 -12.78
C SER A 8 9.08 -40.55 -12.14
N LYS A 9 8.26 -40.90 -11.15
CA LYS A 9 7.36 -39.95 -10.47
C LYS A 9 8.09 -38.72 -9.90
N LYS A 10 9.36 -38.87 -9.47
CA LYS A 10 10.21 -37.76 -9.00
C LYS A 10 10.68 -36.86 -10.16
N GLN A 11 11.02 -37.44 -11.30
CA GLN A 11 11.45 -36.69 -12.49
C GLN A 11 10.29 -35.95 -13.15
N LEU A 12 9.09 -36.54 -13.15
CA LEU A 12 7.88 -35.86 -13.64
C LEU A 12 7.49 -34.66 -12.74
N PHE A 13 7.62 -34.80 -11.42
CA PHE A 13 7.44 -33.70 -10.47
C PHE A 13 8.47 -32.59 -10.66
N GLY A 14 9.75 -32.94 -10.82
CA GLY A 14 10.81 -31.98 -11.14
C GLY A 14 10.57 -31.24 -12.46
N LEU A 15 10.09 -31.95 -13.50
CA LEU A 15 9.74 -31.36 -14.79
C LEU A 15 8.55 -30.38 -14.68
N ILE A 16 7.55 -30.70 -13.86
CA ILE A 16 6.38 -29.84 -13.65
C ILE A 16 6.73 -28.63 -12.78
N LEU A 17 7.54 -28.81 -11.73
CA LEU A 17 8.04 -27.70 -10.91
C LEU A 17 8.93 -26.78 -11.75
N ALA A 18 9.79 -27.35 -12.59
CA ALA A 18 10.58 -26.60 -13.56
C ALA A 18 9.68 -25.89 -14.58
N LEU A 19 8.63 -26.53 -15.10
CA LEU A 19 7.64 -25.89 -15.98
C LEU A 19 6.84 -24.78 -15.27
N LEU A 20 6.59 -24.90 -13.97
CA LEU A 20 5.94 -23.86 -13.16
C LEU A 20 6.87 -22.68 -12.93
N VAL A 21 8.12 -22.93 -12.53
CA VAL A 21 9.14 -21.89 -12.42
C VAL A 21 9.41 -21.25 -13.78
N ILE A 22 9.46 -22.04 -14.85
CA ILE A 22 9.59 -21.57 -16.22
C ILE A 22 8.33 -20.85 -16.67
N MET A 23 7.10 -21.22 -16.27
CA MET A 23 5.89 -20.45 -16.55
C MET A 23 5.78 -19.19 -15.68
N THR A 24 6.38 -19.16 -14.51
CA THR A 24 6.50 -17.94 -13.69
C THR A 24 7.54 -17.01 -14.28
N ILE A 25 8.68 -17.54 -14.74
CA ILE A 25 9.71 -16.79 -15.46
C ILE A 25 9.18 -16.37 -16.82
N ILE A 26 8.52 -17.24 -17.58
CA ILE A 26 7.89 -16.91 -18.87
C ILE A 26 6.67 -16.04 -18.65
N GLY A 27 5.91 -16.16 -17.56
CA GLY A 27 4.79 -15.28 -17.25
C GLY A 27 5.26 -13.90 -16.79
N SER A 28 6.37 -13.82 -16.06
CA SER A 28 7.07 -12.58 -15.69
C SER A 28 7.79 -11.98 -16.90
N VAL A 29 8.37 -12.81 -17.76
CA VAL A 29 9.05 -12.41 -18.99
C VAL A 29 8.03 -12.01 -20.03
N ILE A 30 6.95 -12.75 -20.28
CA ILE A 30 5.81 -12.41 -21.15
C ILE A 30 5.04 -11.25 -20.56
N ALA A 31 4.82 -11.12 -19.25
CA ALA A 31 4.28 -9.87 -18.69
C ALA A 31 5.27 -8.71 -18.95
N ASN A 32 6.57 -8.89 -18.72
CA ASN A 32 7.58 -7.95 -19.19
C ASN A 32 7.63 -7.83 -20.72
N PHE A 33 7.13 -8.77 -21.52
CA PHE A 33 7.18 -8.77 -22.99
C PHE A 33 5.82 -8.43 -23.62
N THR A 34 4.77 -8.21 -22.83
CA THR A 34 3.41 -7.87 -23.28
C THR A 34 2.94 -6.57 -22.61
N TYR A 35 3.51 -6.23 -21.46
CA TYR A 35 3.48 -4.89 -20.83
C TYR A 35 4.77 -4.08 -21.10
N LEU A 36 5.92 -4.72 -21.37
CA LEU A 36 7.09 -4.05 -21.99
C LEU A 36 7.49 -4.65 -23.34
N SER A 37 6.58 -5.30 -24.10
CA SER A 37 6.77 -5.21 -25.55
C SER A 37 6.65 -3.73 -25.87
N ASP A 38 7.77 -3.07 -26.11
CA ASP A 38 7.80 -1.83 -26.86
C ASP A 38 7.09 -2.13 -28.17
N ASP A 39 5.79 -1.86 -28.19
CA ASP A 39 5.06 -1.69 -29.43
C ASP A 39 5.62 -0.37 -29.98
N GLU A 40 6.72 -0.46 -30.73
CA GLU A 40 7.46 0.67 -31.31
C GLU A 40 6.52 1.62 -32.06
N ASP A 41 5.43 1.06 -32.60
CA ASP A 41 4.35 1.78 -33.26
C ASP A 41 3.58 2.70 -32.30
N LYS A 42 3.48 2.39 -31.00
CA LYS A 42 2.80 3.21 -29.99
C LYS A 42 3.71 4.14 -29.18
N THR A 43 5.03 3.97 -29.28
CA THR A 43 6.01 4.83 -28.58
C THR A 43 5.95 6.28 -29.07
N VAL A 44 5.86 7.21 -28.11
CA VAL A 44 5.85 8.66 -28.29
C VAL A 44 7.26 9.18 -28.09
N ARG A 45 7.92 9.63 -29.16
CA ARG A 45 9.28 10.18 -29.10
C ARG A 45 9.25 11.70 -29.14
N ILE A 46 9.94 12.32 -28.19
CA ILE A 46 10.08 13.76 -28.07
C ILE A 46 11.58 14.07 -28.10
N ALA A 47 12.00 14.96 -29.00
CA ALA A 47 13.39 15.36 -29.07
C ALA A 47 13.63 16.57 -28.17
N VAL A 48 14.59 16.50 -27.26
CA VAL A 48 15.15 17.64 -26.55
C VAL A 48 16.43 18.04 -27.25
N VAL A 49 16.46 19.24 -27.83
CA VAL A 49 17.63 19.78 -28.52
C VAL A 49 18.09 21.02 -27.77
N ALA A 50 19.28 20.93 -27.16
CA ALA A 50 19.77 21.94 -26.23
C ALA A 50 21.30 21.95 -26.17
N PRO A 51 21.92 23.03 -25.67
CA PRO A 51 23.37 23.09 -25.50
C PRO A 51 23.76 22.23 -24.30
N LEU A 52 24.25 21.02 -24.53
CA LEU A 52 24.72 20.10 -23.48
C LEU A 52 26.22 20.22 -23.25
N SER A 53 26.93 20.90 -24.15
CA SER A 53 28.34 21.25 -24.01
C SER A 53 28.57 22.75 -24.21
N GLY A 54 29.74 23.23 -23.74
CA GLY A 54 30.08 24.66 -23.77
C GLY A 54 29.50 25.46 -22.58
N PRO A 55 29.55 26.80 -22.65
CA PRO A 55 29.20 27.68 -21.53
C PRO A 55 27.75 27.55 -21.06
N LEU A 56 26.82 27.23 -21.96
CA LEU A 56 25.38 27.11 -21.65
C LEU A 56 24.94 25.67 -21.26
N ALA A 57 25.90 24.77 -21.03
CA ALA A 57 25.64 23.36 -20.69
C ALA A 57 24.71 23.19 -19.47
N VAL A 58 24.79 24.10 -18.50
CA VAL A 58 23.95 24.06 -17.29
C VAL A 58 22.46 24.21 -17.64
N ASN A 59 22.13 25.15 -18.54
CA ASN A 59 20.75 25.35 -18.99
C ASN A 59 20.27 24.16 -19.84
N GLY A 60 21.11 23.64 -20.75
CA GLY A 60 20.72 22.47 -21.53
C GLY A 60 20.53 21.20 -20.69
N GLN A 61 21.34 21.02 -19.65
CA GLN A 61 21.17 19.95 -18.69
C GLN A 61 19.86 20.09 -17.90
N ALA A 62 19.49 21.32 -17.49
CA ALA A 62 18.19 21.57 -16.84
C ALA A 62 17.00 21.25 -17.77
N LEU A 63 17.10 21.60 -19.07
CA LEU A 63 16.10 21.23 -20.07
C LEU A 63 15.94 19.71 -20.19
N LYS A 64 17.06 19.00 -20.35
CA LYS A 64 17.09 17.55 -20.39
C LYS A 64 16.42 16.94 -19.15
N GLN A 65 16.87 17.35 -17.96
CA GLN A 65 16.42 16.80 -16.68
C GLN A 65 14.93 17.03 -16.44
N GLY A 66 14.41 18.21 -16.79
CA GLY A 66 12.97 18.52 -16.69
C GLY A 66 12.12 17.63 -17.60
N ALA A 67 12.54 17.44 -18.85
CA ALA A 67 11.81 16.61 -19.81
C ALA A 67 11.83 15.12 -19.43
N GLU A 68 13.00 14.59 -19.03
CA GLU A 68 13.15 13.22 -18.57
C GLU A 68 12.29 12.93 -17.34
N LEU A 69 12.23 13.86 -16.39
CA LEU A 69 11.44 13.67 -15.16
C LEU A 69 9.93 13.58 -15.45
N TYR A 70 9.42 14.34 -16.42
CA TYR A 70 8.02 14.21 -16.87
C TYR A 70 7.79 12.85 -17.55
N ALA A 71 8.67 12.49 -18.49
CA ALA A 71 8.56 11.26 -19.26
C ALA A 71 8.59 10.01 -18.37
N GLU A 72 9.46 9.98 -17.36
CA GLU A 72 9.49 8.91 -16.37
C GLU A 72 8.20 8.86 -15.56
N GLY A 73 7.73 10.00 -15.04
CA GLY A 73 6.49 10.03 -14.26
C GLY A 73 5.27 9.52 -15.03
N ILE A 74 5.15 9.83 -16.33
CA ILE A 74 4.05 9.31 -17.14
C ILE A 74 4.25 7.85 -17.55
N ASN A 75 5.49 7.40 -17.73
CA ASN A 75 5.80 5.99 -18.02
C ASN A 75 5.52 5.09 -16.81
N GLU A 76 5.86 5.54 -15.60
CA GLU A 76 5.49 4.88 -14.34
C GLU A 76 3.96 4.80 -14.19
N ALA A 77 3.21 5.78 -14.69
CA ALA A 77 1.76 5.78 -14.71
C ALA A 77 1.13 4.95 -15.86
N GLY A 78 1.93 4.15 -16.59
CA GLY A 78 1.45 3.27 -17.67
C GLY A 78 1.56 3.85 -19.09
N GLY A 79 2.22 5.00 -19.25
CA GLY A 79 2.50 5.63 -20.55
C GLY A 79 1.28 6.27 -21.21
N ILE A 80 1.33 6.45 -22.53
CA ILE A 80 0.24 7.03 -23.33
C ILE A 80 -0.28 5.98 -24.31
N ARG A 81 -1.56 5.61 -24.18
CA ARG A 81 -2.20 4.57 -25.03
C ARG A 81 -1.43 3.24 -25.02
N GLY A 82 -0.77 2.92 -23.90
CA GLY A 82 0.08 1.73 -23.73
C GLY A 82 1.49 1.84 -24.34
N GLY A 83 1.84 2.98 -24.95
CA GLY A 83 3.20 3.28 -25.43
C GLY A 83 3.99 4.17 -24.47
N ARG A 84 5.31 4.00 -24.44
CA ARG A 84 6.20 4.82 -23.60
C ARG A 84 6.48 6.18 -24.23
N VAL A 85 6.72 7.18 -23.39
CA VAL A 85 7.28 8.47 -23.77
C VAL A 85 8.80 8.39 -23.66
N ILE A 86 9.50 8.55 -24.78
CA ILE A 86 10.96 8.56 -24.82
C ILE A 86 11.43 9.97 -25.16
N VAL A 87 12.38 10.45 -24.36
CA VAL A 87 13.05 11.73 -24.58
C VAL A 87 14.39 11.46 -25.25
N ASP A 88 14.50 11.79 -26.52
CA ASP A 88 15.75 11.71 -27.29
C ASP A 88 16.50 13.03 -27.13
N VAL A 89 17.79 12.99 -26.79
CA VAL A 89 18.53 14.21 -26.46
C VAL A 89 19.63 14.46 -27.48
N TYR A 90 19.70 15.69 -27.98
CA TYR A 90 20.66 16.13 -28.98
C TYR A 90 21.39 17.38 -28.49
N ASP A 91 22.72 17.38 -28.60
CA ASP A 91 23.57 18.51 -28.25
C ASP A 91 23.78 19.45 -29.44
N ASP A 92 23.14 20.61 -29.42
CA ASP A 92 23.31 21.64 -30.46
C ASP A 92 24.53 22.55 -30.22
N LYS A 93 25.18 22.44 -29.05
CA LYS A 93 26.32 23.26 -28.63
C LYS A 93 26.09 24.77 -28.68
N ASN A 94 24.83 25.20 -28.77
CA ASN A 94 24.43 26.56 -29.11
C ASN A 94 25.05 27.09 -30.43
N ASP A 95 25.34 26.20 -31.38
CA ASP A 95 25.89 26.51 -32.71
C ASP A 95 24.81 26.40 -33.80
N PRO A 96 24.55 27.46 -34.59
CA PRO A 96 23.51 27.43 -35.61
C PRO A 96 23.69 26.33 -36.67
N ALA A 97 24.92 26.06 -37.12
CA ALA A 97 25.16 25.09 -38.18
C ALA A 97 24.93 23.65 -37.69
N GLU A 98 25.37 23.34 -36.47
CA GLU A 98 25.09 22.04 -35.85
C GLU A 98 23.60 21.85 -35.55
N ALA A 99 22.92 22.91 -35.11
CA ALA A 99 21.49 22.87 -34.87
C ALA A 99 20.67 22.68 -36.14
N GLU A 100 21.03 23.32 -37.25
CA GLU A 100 20.42 23.10 -38.56
C GLU A 100 20.60 21.64 -39.00
N ARG A 101 21.81 21.08 -38.83
CA ARG A 101 22.10 19.67 -39.14
C ARG A 101 21.21 18.71 -38.34
N ILE A 102 21.02 18.99 -37.04
CA ILE A 102 20.11 18.21 -36.18
C ILE A 102 18.66 18.41 -36.62
N ALA A 103 18.22 19.64 -36.89
CA ALA A 103 16.86 19.93 -37.33
C ALA A 103 16.52 19.21 -38.64
N GLU A 104 17.44 19.21 -39.62
CA GLU A 104 17.32 18.46 -40.86
C GLU A 104 17.30 16.94 -40.65
N GLN A 105 17.97 16.44 -39.61
CA GLN A 105 17.93 15.02 -39.25
C GLN A 105 16.57 14.66 -38.64
N LEU A 106 16.05 15.45 -37.71
CA LEU A 106 14.78 15.20 -37.01
C LEU A 106 13.55 15.43 -37.89
N SER A 107 13.68 16.28 -38.90
CA SER A 107 12.62 16.63 -39.85
C SER A 107 12.34 15.54 -40.89
N ARG A 108 13.22 14.54 -41.03
CA ARG A 108 13.01 13.42 -41.95
C ARG A 108 11.86 12.54 -41.44
N THR A 109 10.90 12.25 -42.32
CA THR A 109 9.76 11.37 -42.04
C THR A 109 10.08 9.89 -42.24
N GLU A 110 11.17 9.56 -42.95
CA GLU A 110 11.65 8.20 -43.17
C GLU A 110 12.77 7.85 -42.17
N ALA A 111 12.75 6.62 -41.62
CA ALA A 111 13.86 6.09 -40.84
C ALA A 111 15.15 6.10 -41.69
N GLY A 112 16.25 6.65 -41.15
CA GLY A 112 17.50 6.77 -41.89
C GLY A 112 18.11 5.40 -42.26
N PRO A 113 19.00 5.32 -43.26
CA PRO A 113 19.59 4.07 -43.77
C PRO A 113 20.62 3.39 -42.83
N SER A 114 20.63 3.75 -41.54
CA SER A 114 21.53 3.26 -40.50
C SER A 114 20.82 2.21 -39.65
N SER A 115 21.49 1.09 -39.34
CA SER A 115 20.98 -0.09 -38.63
C SER A 115 20.66 0.12 -37.13
N THR A 116 20.16 1.30 -36.76
CA THR A 116 19.61 1.64 -35.45
C THR A 116 18.31 2.43 -35.70
N ASP A 117 17.30 1.69 -36.17
CA ASP A 117 15.95 2.16 -36.45
C ASP A 117 15.43 3.02 -35.28
N THR A 118 15.22 4.30 -35.53
CA THR A 118 14.66 5.22 -34.56
C THR A 118 13.58 6.05 -35.25
N LYS A 119 12.32 5.77 -34.89
CA LYS A 119 11.14 6.52 -35.34
C LYS A 119 11.35 8.03 -35.11
N PRO A 120 10.94 8.91 -36.04
CA PRO A 120 11.15 10.35 -35.88
C PRO A 120 10.29 10.93 -34.74
N PRO A 121 10.72 12.04 -34.12
CA PRO A 121 10.00 12.63 -33.00
C PRO A 121 8.69 13.29 -33.43
N LEU A 122 7.75 13.37 -32.48
CA LEU A 122 6.47 14.06 -32.63
C LEU A 122 6.58 15.57 -32.36
N ALA A 123 7.55 16.00 -31.56
CA ALA A 123 7.82 17.39 -31.26
C ALA A 123 9.27 17.59 -30.80
N VAL A 124 9.72 18.83 -30.87
CA VAL A 124 11.03 19.28 -30.40
C VAL A 124 10.84 20.23 -29.22
N ILE A 125 11.55 19.95 -28.13
CA ILE A 125 11.75 20.84 -26.98
C ILE A 125 13.10 21.50 -27.15
N GLY A 126 13.12 22.83 -27.19
CA GLY A 126 14.31 23.61 -27.52
C GLY A 126 14.04 24.51 -28.73
N HIS A 127 15.03 25.18 -29.28
CA HIS A 127 16.40 25.32 -28.80
C HIS A 127 16.48 26.39 -27.69
N TRP A 128 17.62 26.48 -27.00
CA TRP A 128 17.81 27.49 -25.95
C TRP A 128 18.22 28.87 -26.50
N GLY A 129 19.24 28.91 -27.38
CA GLY A 129 19.75 30.16 -27.92
C GLY A 129 18.81 30.81 -28.93
N ASN A 130 18.72 32.14 -28.92
CA ASN A 130 17.89 32.91 -29.86
C ASN A 130 18.36 32.71 -31.31
N ASN A 131 19.66 32.85 -31.57
CA ASN A 131 20.24 32.70 -32.91
C ASN A 131 20.01 31.29 -33.47
N VAL A 132 20.17 30.28 -32.62
CA VAL A 132 19.97 28.88 -32.97
C VAL A 132 18.49 28.61 -33.27
N SER A 133 17.60 29.10 -32.42
CA SER A 133 16.14 28.98 -32.61
C SER A 133 15.68 29.67 -33.90
N ALA A 134 16.24 30.83 -34.24
CA ALA A 134 15.94 31.54 -35.48
C ALA A 134 16.39 30.77 -36.74
N ALA A 135 17.54 30.10 -36.67
CA ALA A 135 18.10 29.32 -37.78
C ALA A 135 17.26 28.06 -38.10
N VAL A 136 16.78 27.36 -37.06
CA VAL A 136 16.05 26.09 -37.22
C VAL A 136 14.53 26.25 -37.38
N ALA A 137 13.94 27.35 -36.92
CA ALA A 137 12.49 27.57 -37.00
C ALA A 137 11.90 27.41 -38.42
N PRO A 138 12.54 27.91 -39.50
CA PRO A 138 12.07 27.65 -40.87
C PRO A 138 12.11 26.16 -41.28
N ILE A 139 13.08 25.40 -40.77
CA ILE A 139 13.26 23.97 -41.08
C ILE A 139 12.12 23.17 -40.46
N TYR A 140 11.85 23.38 -39.16
CA TYR A 140 10.76 22.70 -38.46
C TYR A 140 9.38 23.09 -38.99
N GLU A 141 9.19 24.37 -39.36
CA GLU A 141 7.95 24.84 -39.98
C GLU A 141 7.70 24.15 -41.32
N ALA A 142 8.72 24.06 -42.19
CA ALA A 142 8.62 23.39 -43.48
C ALA A 142 8.33 21.88 -43.33
N ALA A 143 8.85 21.24 -42.27
CA ALA A 143 8.64 19.83 -41.97
C ALA A 143 7.32 19.52 -41.23
N GLY A 144 6.57 20.54 -40.81
CA GLY A 144 5.39 20.37 -39.98
C GLY A 144 5.70 19.73 -38.62
N LEU A 145 6.92 19.89 -38.10
CA LEU A 145 7.38 19.35 -36.83
C LEU A 145 7.21 20.43 -35.74
N PRO A 146 6.30 20.25 -34.76
CA PRO A 146 6.12 21.23 -33.70
C PRO A 146 7.38 21.42 -32.87
N MET A 147 7.83 22.67 -32.73
CA MET A 147 8.90 23.08 -31.84
C MET A 147 8.29 23.95 -30.73
N ILE A 148 8.53 23.58 -29.47
CA ILE A 148 8.19 24.42 -28.34
C ILE A 148 9.49 24.78 -27.62
N THR A 149 9.89 26.06 -27.71
CA THR A 149 11.07 26.54 -27.00
C THR A 149 10.71 26.97 -25.57
N PRO A 150 11.34 26.37 -24.55
CA PRO A 150 11.22 26.81 -23.16
C PRO A 150 12.09 28.03 -22.82
N ALA A 151 12.79 28.61 -23.81
CA ALA A 151 13.63 29.78 -23.65
C ALA A 151 12.91 31.08 -24.08
N PRO A 152 13.26 32.25 -23.49
CA PRO A 152 12.79 33.54 -23.98
C PRO A 152 13.43 33.83 -25.34
N VAL A 153 12.63 33.75 -26.41
CA VAL A 153 13.06 34.05 -27.79
C VAL A 153 12.42 35.35 -28.28
N ASP A 154 13.01 35.89 -29.34
CA ASP A 154 12.47 37.03 -30.05
C ASP A 154 11.22 36.66 -30.86
N ARG A 155 10.33 37.64 -31.02
CA ARG A 155 9.06 37.47 -31.75
C ARG A 155 9.22 36.96 -33.17
N ASP A 156 10.30 37.31 -33.86
CA ASP A 156 10.58 36.89 -35.24
C ASP A 156 10.85 35.40 -35.40
N VAL A 157 11.22 34.69 -34.31
CA VAL A 157 11.36 33.23 -34.28
C VAL A 157 10.01 32.54 -34.43
N VAL A 158 8.97 33.11 -33.80
CA VAL A 158 7.64 32.48 -33.69
C VAL A 158 6.64 33.06 -34.69
N ALA A 159 6.69 34.37 -34.94
CA ALA A 159 5.71 35.10 -35.73
C ALA A 159 5.55 34.53 -37.16
N GLY A 160 4.30 34.39 -37.58
CA GLY A 160 3.93 33.90 -38.92
C GLY A 160 4.16 32.40 -39.14
N ARG A 161 4.49 31.63 -38.10
CA ARG A 161 4.71 30.18 -38.17
C ARG A 161 3.64 29.44 -37.37
N SER A 162 3.22 28.28 -37.88
CA SER A 162 2.13 27.50 -37.30
C SER A 162 2.60 26.38 -36.39
N ASN A 163 3.85 25.92 -36.52
CA ASN A 163 4.42 24.81 -35.74
C ASN A 163 5.42 25.28 -34.68
N ILE A 164 5.74 26.56 -34.62
CA ILE A 164 6.72 27.11 -33.67
C ILE A 164 5.97 27.80 -32.54
N PHE A 165 6.30 27.43 -31.31
CA PHE A 165 5.72 28.00 -30.09
C PHE A 165 6.83 28.37 -29.11
N SER A 166 6.62 29.44 -28.33
CA SER A 166 7.46 29.75 -27.18
C SER A 166 6.68 29.53 -25.89
N GLY A 167 7.24 28.75 -24.96
CA GLY A 167 6.63 28.44 -23.66
C GLY A 167 6.77 29.56 -22.62
N VAL A 168 7.60 30.57 -22.90
CA VAL A 168 7.90 31.71 -22.01
C VAL A 168 7.51 33.02 -22.73
N PHE A 169 7.42 34.12 -21.98
CA PHE A 169 7.22 35.46 -22.56
C PHE A 169 8.41 35.91 -23.42
N GLU A 170 8.15 36.87 -24.31
CA GLU A 170 9.15 37.47 -25.21
C GLU A 170 10.15 38.40 -24.50
N THR A 171 11.40 38.44 -24.98
CA THR A 171 12.51 39.17 -24.34
C THR A 171 12.28 40.68 -24.26
N SER A 172 11.76 41.33 -25.31
CA SER A 172 11.47 42.77 -25.26
C SER A 172 10.28 43.07 -24.36
N HIS A 173 9.24 42.23 -24.37
CA HIS A 173 8.12 42.33 -23.44
C HIS A 173 8.58 42.29 -21.97
N GLU A 174 9.44 41.32 -21.63
CA GLU A 174 10.06 41.21 -20.30
C GLU A 174 10.90 42.44 -19.97
N THR A 175 11.76 42.87 -20.88
CA THR A 175 12.68 43.99 -20.63
C THR A 175 11.91 45.30 -20.39
N ALA A 176 10.87 45.55 -21.18
CA ALA A 176 9.97 46.69 -20.96
C ALA A 176 9.23 46.58 -19.61
N PHE A 177 8.85 45.36 -19.21
CA PHE A 177 8.24 45.12 -17.90
C PHE A 177 9.20 45.47 -16.76
N VAL A 178 10.45 45.01 -16.82
CA VAL A 178 11.49 45.31 -15.81
C VAL A 178 11.79 46.82 -15.74
N ALA A 179 11.84 47.51 -16.88
CA ALA A 179 12.01 48.97 -16.92
C ALA A 179 10.86 49.70 -16.21
N ASN A 180 9.62 49.31 -16.50
CA ASN A 180 8.43 49.86 -15.87
C ASN A 180 8.36 49.53 -14.38
N TYR A 181 8.73 48.31 -13.97
CA TYR A 181 8.78 47.89 -12.57
C TYR A 181 9.83 48.68 -11.78
N THR A 182 11.01 48.87 -12.35
CA THR A 182 12.11 49.67 -11.75
C THR A 182 11.68 51.10 -11.47
N ARG A 183 10.93 51.71 -12.40
CA ARG A 183 10.38 53.06 -12.22
C ARG A 183 9.23 53.08 -11.21
N ASN A 184 8.19 52.28 -11.45
CA ASN A 184 6.88 52.45 -10.82
C ASN A 184 6.77 51.74 -9.46
N VAL A 185 7.53 50.67 -9.25
CA VAL A 185 7.49 49.86 -8.01
C VAL A 185 8.71 50.13 -7.15
N LEU A 186 9.92 50.07 -7.72
CA LEU A 186 11.15 50.39 -6.96
C LEU A 186 11.35 51.90 -6.76
N GLY A 187 10.55 52.73 -7.44
CA GLY A 187 10.57 54.20 -7.30
C GLY A 187 11.82 54.88 -7.85
N GLN A 188 12.60 54.17 -8.67
CA GLN A 188 13.89 54.65 -9.16
C GLN A 188 13.65 55.56 -10.37
N LYS A 189 14.13 56.80 -10.32
CA LYS A 189 13.98 57.78 -11.42
C LYS A 189 15.21 57.85 -12.33
N THR A 190 16.30 57.26 -11.88
CA THR A 190 17.61 57.31 -12.52
C THR A 190 18.15 55.89 -12.62
N ALA A 191 18.56 55.48 -13.81
CA ALA A 191 19.20 54.20 -14.05
C ALA A 191 20.42 54.35 -14.96
N SER A 192 21.28 53.35 -14.95
CA SER A 192 22.38 53.18 -15.89
C SER A 192 22.36 51.77 -16.45
N ILE A 193 22.89 51.58 -17.65
CA ILE A 193 22.81 50.32 -18.37
C ILE A 193 24.23 49.81 -18.61
N ILE A 194 24.48 48.55 -18.27
CA ILE A 194 25.68 47.82 -18.66
C ILE A 194 25.22 46.68 -19.57
N HIS A 195 25.68 46.65 -20.82
CA HIS A 195 25.18 45.72 -21.81
C HIS A 195 26.30 45.03 -22.59
N ASP A 196 26.04 43.80 -23.00
CA ASP A 196 26.85 43.09 -23.98
C ASP A 196 26.60 43.68 -25.39
N LEU A 197 27.59 43.56 -26.27
CA LEU A 197 27.50 43.97 -27.67
C LEU A 197 26.87 42.90 -28.58
N SER A 198 26.44 41.77 -28.01
CA SER A 198 25.63 40.78 -28.71
C SER A 198 24.27 41.37 -29.15
N PRO A 199 23.65 40.84 -30.23
CA PRO A 199 22.36 41.34 -30.72
C PRO A 199 21.26 41.39 -29.64
N ARG A 200 21.20 40.37 -28.78
CA ARG A 200 20.26 40.32 -27.65
C ARG A 200 20.57 41.37 -26.58
N GLY A 201 21.84 41.50 -26.17
CA GLY A 201 22.27 42.51 -25.20
C GLY A 201 21.93 43.94 -25.64
N LEU A 202 22.19 44.26 -26.92
CA LEU A 202 21.82 45.53 -27.53
C LEU A 202 20.30 45.76 -27.54
N LYS A 203 19.52 44.77 -27.99
CA LYS A 203 18.05 44.85 -28.03
C LYS A 203 17.45 45.06 -26.64
N MET A 204 17.97 44.38 -25.62
CA MET A 204 17.57 44.58 -24.22
C MET A 204 17.91 46.00 -23.75
N ALA A 205 19.14 46.46 -24.00
CA ALA A 205 19.57 47.79 -23.60
C ALA A 205 18.70 48.91 -24.22
N ASP A 206 18.41 48.80 -25.51
CA ASP A 206 17.60 49.77 -26.24
C ASP A 206 16.13 49.73 -25.78
N THR A 207 15.56 48.53 -25.64
CA THR A 207 14.18 48.36 -25.13
C THR A 207 14.02 48.97 -23.74
N PHE A 208 14.99 48.74 -22.84
CA PHE A 208 14.97 49.31 -21.50
C PHE A 208 15.07 50.83 -21.56
N GLU A 209 16.03 51.37 -22.31
CA GLU A 209 16.28 52.80 -22.44
C GLU A 209 15.06 53.54 -22.99
N GLU A 210 14.46 53.05 -24.07
CA GLU A 210 13.27 53.63 -24.69
C GLU A 210 12.09 53.62 -23.72
N THR A 211 11.82 52.47 -23.10
CA THR A 211 10.69 52.32 -22.17
C THR A 211 10.84 53.22 -20.95
N TYR A 212 12.04 53.31 -20.39
CA TYR A 212 12.32 54.12 -19.22
C TYR A 212 12.13 55.61 -19.55
N LYS A 213 12.76 56.12 -20.61
CA LYS A 213 12.74 57.55 -20.99
C LYS A 213 11.35 58.11 -21.30
N ARG A 214 10.40 57.29 -21.76
CA ARG A 214 9.01 57.69 -22.11
C ARG A 214 8.31 58.51 -21.02
N PHE A 215 8.69 58.36 -19.75
CA PHE A 215 8.00 58.99 -18.63
C PHE A 215 8.87 59.93 -17.78
N GLY A 216 9.86 60.58 -18.41
CA GLY A 216 10.67 61.62 -17.76
C GLY A 216 11.70 61.11 -16.74
N THR A 217 11.97 59.80 -16.71
CA THR A 217 13.13 59.23 -16.01
C THR A 217 14.39 59.41 -16.86
N ARG A 218 15.56 59.15 -16.27
CA ARG A 218 16.86 59.42 -16.90
C ARG A 218 17.73 58.17 -16.92
N ILE A 219 18.24 57.84 -18.10
CA ILE A 219 19.41 56.95 -18.23
C ILE A 219 20.66 57.83 -18.13
N ARG A 220 21.53 57.58 -17.16
CA ARG A 220 22.72 58.42 -16.90
C ARG A 220 23.93 57.97 -17.67
N TYR A 221 24.21 56.68 -17.60
CA TYR A 221 25.35 56.07 -18.24
C TYR A 221 24.91 54.80 -18.95
N LYS A 222 25.53 54.53 -20.11
CA LYS A 222 25.35 53.32 -20.89
C LYS A 222 26.75 52.82 -21.26
N TRP A 223 27.10 51.64 -20.75
CA TRP A 223 28.40 51.02 -20.97
C TRP A 223 28.22 49.73 -21.76
N GLY A 224 29.03 49.57 -22.81
CA GLY A 224 29.10 48.35 -23.61
C GLY A 224 30.41 47.58 -23.38
N PHE A 225 30.32 46.26 -23.47
CA PHE A 225 31.46 45.34 -23.49
C PHE A 225 31.22 44.20 -24.50
N ASP A 226 32.29 43.58 -24.99
CA ASP A 226 32.21 42.41 -25.88
C ASP A 226 32.53 41.15 -25.06
N SER A 227 31.53 40.30 -24.82
CA SER A 227 31.70 39.03 -24.09
C SER A 227 32.51 37.98 -24.86
N SER A 228 32.58 38.08 -26.18
CA SER A 228 33.33 37.17 -27.05
C SER A 228 34.76 37.67 -27.33
N GLY A 229 35.06 38.92 -26.94
CA GLY A 229 36.34 39.57 -27.16
C GLY A 229 37.40 39.22 -26.10
N GLY A 230 38.67 39.13 -26.51
CA GLY A 230 39.78 38.82 -25.61
C GLY A 230 40.09 39.89 -24.55
N ASN A 231 39.44 41.06 -24.60
CA ASN A 231 39.59 42.17 -23.65
C ASN A 231 38.41 42.30 -22.67
N PHE A 232 37.52 41.30 -22.60
CA PHE A 232 36.31 41.30 -21.78
C PHE A 232 36.55 41.73 -20.31
N GLU A 233 37.47 41.06 -19.61
CA GLU A 233 37.79 41.36 -18.20
C GLU A 233 38.37 42.77 -18.00
N GLN A 234 39.25 43.20 -18.92
CA GLN A 234 39.80 44.56 -18.89
C GLN A 234 38.69 45.60 -19.05
N ARG A 235 37.75 45.35 -19.98
CA ARG A 235 36.64 46.27 -20.24
C ARG A 235 35.70 46.40 -19.05
N ILE A 236 35.40 45.30 -18.35
CA ILE A 236 34.63 45.35 -17.11
C ILE A 236 35.35 46.17 -16.05
N ALA A 237 36.67 45.97 -15.88
CA ALA A 237 37.45 46.74 -14.91
C ALA A 237 37.43 48.26 -15.23
N GLU A 238 37.52 48.65 -16.51
CA GLU A 238 37.38 50.04 -16.94
C GLU A 238 36.00 50.63 -16.59
N ILE A 239 34.92 49.88 -16.82
CA ILE A 239 33.55 50.31 -16.48
C ILE A 239 33.43 50.55 -14.98
N VAL A 240 33.98 49.65 -14.17
CA VAL A 240 33.94 49.75 -12.71
C VAL A 240 34.77 50.93 -12.19
N GLU A 241 35.97 51.16 -12.73
CA GLU A 241 36.78 52.33 -12.40
C GLU A 241 36.08 53.64 -12.76
N ASP A 242 35.42 53.69 -13.92
CA ASP A 242 34.63 54.84 -14.34
C ASP A 242 33.36 55.04 -13.49
N LEU A 243 32.79 53.96 -12.93
CA LEU A 243 31.62 54.00 -12.05
C LEU A 243 31.94 54.54 -10.65
N LYS A 244 33.10 54.17 -10.08
CA LYS A 244 33.50 54.52 -8.70
C LYS A 244 33.32 55.99 -8.31
N PRO A 245 33.75 56.99 -9.10
CA PRO A 245 33.61 58.40 -8.72
C PRO A 245 32.19 58.97 -8.92
N LYS A 246 31.28 58.24 -9.56
CA LYS A 246 29.97 58.76 -9.98
C LYS A 246 28.92 58.53 -8.89
N LEU A 247 28.40 59.61 -8.31
CA LEU A 247 27.40 59.56 -7.23
C LEU A 247 25.95 59.40 -7.73
N ASP A 248 25.69 59.61 -9.02
CA ASP A 248 24.36 59.70 -9.59
C ASP A 248 24.02 58.56 -10.58
N VAL A 249 24.77 57.46 -10.52
CA VAL A 249 24.61 56.27 -11.40
C VAL A 249 23.20 55.66 -11.32
N GLY A 250 22.50 55.81 -10.19
CA GLY A 250 21.17 55.25 -9.99
C GLY A 250 21.17 53.73 -9.92
N THR A 251 20.08 53.11 -10.37
CA THR A 251 19.96 51.64 -10.47
C THR A 251 20.68 51.13 -11.71
N VAL A 252 21.42 50.03 -11.60
CA VAL A 252 22.15 49.43 -12.73
C VAL A 252 21.32 48.30 -13.34
N PHE A 253 20.94 48.46 -14.61
CA PHE A 253 20.36 47.37 -15.41
C PHE A 253 21.48 46.64 -16.13
N ILE A 254 21.56 45.32 -15.93
CA ILE A 254 22.53 44.45 -16.62
C ILE A 254 21.81 43.75 -17.77
N ALA A 255 22.24 44.02 -19.00
CA ALA A 255 21.71 43.45 -20.24
C ALA A 255 22.77 42.57 -20.91
N ALA A 256 22.98 41.38 -20.36
CA ALA A 256 23.98 40.42 -20.81
C ALA A 256 23.52 38.99 -20.51
N GLU A 257 24.16 38.01 -21.14
CA GLU A 257 23.98 36.57 -20.84
C GLU A 257 24.55 36.21 -19.46
N GLU A 258 24.26 35.01 -18.97
CA GLU A 258 24.51 34.57 -17.58
C GLU A 258 25.96 34.79 -17.12
N ASP A 259 26.94 34.27 -17.86
CA ASP A 259 28.36 34.34 -17.49
C ASP A 259 28.88 35.79 -17.49
N ALA A 260 28.50 36.53 -18.52
CA ALA A 260 28.89 37.92 -18.68
C ALA A 260 28.26 38.81 -17.60
N ALA A 261 26.98 38.59 -17.29
CA ALA A 261 26.28 39.28 -16.22
C ALA A 261 26.87 38.95 -14.84
N ALA A 262 27.25 37.69 -14.60
CA ALA A 262 27.91 37.27 -13.37
C ALA A 262 29.27 37.95 -13.19
N ALA A 263 30.09 38.02 -14.24
CA ALA A 263 31.37 38.72 -14.22
C ALA A 263 31.22 40.22 -13.93
N VAL A 264 30.27 40.89 -14.60
CA VAL A 264 29.94 42.30 -14.35
C VAL A 264 29.52 42.49 -12.89
N LEU A 265 28.64 41.63 -12.36
CA LEU A 265 28.18 41.72 -10.99
C LEU A 265 29.30 41.52 -9.98
N LYS A 266 30.17 40.52 -10.16
CA LYS A 266 31.33 40.30 -9.28
C LYS A 266 32.20 41.54 -9.22
N ALA A 267 32.56 42.08 -10.38
CA ALA A 267 33.42 43.27 -10.46
C ALA A 267 32.78 44.49 -9.79
N LEU A 268 31.48 44.72 -9.98
CA LEU A 268 30.74 45.80 -9.29
C LEU A 268 30.78 45.62 -7.77
N ARG A 269 30.53 44.40 -7.27
CA ARG A 269 30.47 44.11 -5.84
C ARG A 269 31.83 44.12 -5.16
N ASP A 270 32.88 43.62 -5.82
CA ASP A 270 34.25 43.67 -5.30
C ASP A 270 34.79 45.10 -5.25
N ALA A 271 34.36 45.96 -6.19
CA ALA A 271 34.57 47.40 -6.11
C ALA A 271 33.66 48.12 -5.09
N LYS A 272 32.86 47.38 -4.33
CA LYS A 272 31.93 47.88 -3.30
C LYS A 272 30.86 48.84 -3.84
N ALA A 273 30.47 48.69 -5.11
CA ALA A 273 29.34 49.42 -5.67
C ALA A 273 28.04 48.98 -4.98
N ARG A 274 27.36 49.92 -4.32
CA ARG A 274 26.13 49.69 -3.54
C ARG A 274 24.85 49.95 -4.33
N ASN A 275 24.97 50.28 -5.61
CA ASN A 275 23.83 50.54 -6.48
C ASN A 275 22.89 49.33 -6.53
N PRO A 276 21.56 49.54 -6.48
CA PRO A 276 20.60 48.49 -6.78
C PRO A 276 20.87 47.94 -8.18
N VAL A 277 20.77 46.63 -8.33
CA VAL A 277 20.96 45.94 -9.62
C VAL A 277 19.64 45.29 -10.01
N VAL A 278 19.23 45.52 -11.25
CA VAL A 278 18.04 44.92 -11.84
C VAL A 278 18.39 44.18 -13.12
N GLY A 279 17.66 43.11 -13.42
CA GLY A 279 17.86 42.33 -14.64
C GLY A 279 16.64 41.51 -15.02
N THR A 280 16.80 40.72 -16.08
CA THR A 280 15.77 39.83 -16.59
C THR A 280 15.87 38.43 -15.99
N SER A 281 15.06 37.48 -16.48
CA SER A 281 15.05 36.05 -16.12
C SER A 281 16.40 35.36 -16.24
N ILE A 282 17.34 35.93 -17.02
CA ILE A 282 18.74 35.49 -17.10
C ILE A 282 19.41 35.53 -15.72
N LEU A 283 19.16 36.56 -14.91
CA LEU A 283 19.72 36.65 -13.56
C LEU A 283 19.01 35.73 -12.56
N ALA A 284 18.01 34.95 -12.99
CA ALA A 284 17.22 34.04 -12.16
C ALA A 284 17.44 32.56 -12.52
N THR A 285 18.40 32.25 -13.40
CA THR A 285 18.75 30.87 -13.77
C THR A 285 19.76 30.28 -12.80
N ARG A 286 19.90 28.94 -12.83
CA ARG A 286 20.99 28.27 -12.14
C ARG A 286 22.34 28.55 -12.79
N ALA A 287 22.41 28.63 -14.11
CA ALA A 287 23.64 28.95 -14.84
C ALA A 287 24.25 30.27 -14.36
N PHE A 288 23.44 31.31 -14.13
CA PHE A 288 23.93 32.57 -13.55
C PHE A 288 24.49 32.40 -12.12
N GLN A 289 23.85 31.58 -11.28
CA GLN A 289 24.35 31.32 -9.93
C GLN A 289 25.67 30.55 -9.95
N ASP A 290 25.78 29.51 -10.77
CA ASP A 290 26.99 28.70 -10.91
C ASP A 290 28.14 29.55 -11.50
N ALA A 291 27.83 30.45 -12.44
CA ALA A 291 28.78 31.44 -12.96
C ALA A 291 29.26 32.42 -11.87
N LEU A 292 28.46 32.69 -10.84
CA LEU A 292 28.91 33.45 -9.67
C LEU A 292 29.85 32.62 -8.80
N SER A 293 29.41 31.44 -8.38
CA SER A 293 30.19 30.45 -7.64
C SER A 293 29.35 29.20 -7.44
N THR A 294 30.00 28.03 -7.30
CA THR A 294 29.34 26.83 -6.79
C THR A 294 29.21 26.84 -5.25
N ASP A 295 29.95 27.72 -4.58
CA ASP A 295 29.85 27.94 -3.13
C ASP A 295 28.71 28.93 -2.80
N GLY A 296 27.74 28.46 -2.02
CA GLY A 296 26.52 29.21 -1.70
C GLY A 296 26.74 30.48 -0.89
N ASP A 297 27.79 30.55 -0.06
CA ASP A 297 28.13 31.75 0.69
C ASP A 297 28.67 32.84 -0.23
N THR A 298 29.51 32.44 -1.19
CA THR A 298 30.01 33.32 -2.24
C THR A 298 28.88 33.83 -3.15
N VAL A 299 27.94 32.98 -3.54
CA VAL A 299 26.74 33.43 -4.28
C VAL A 299 25.96 34.46 -3.44
N SER A 300 25.74 34.18 -2.16
CA SER A 300 25.06 35.09 -1.24
C SER A 300 25.76 36.44 -1.11
N LYS A 301 27.09 36.48 -1.12
CA LYS A 301 27.89 37.72 -1.09
C LYS A 301 27.58 38.61 -2.30
N TYR A 302 27.46 38.04 -3.50
CA TYR A 302 27.32 38.80 -4.75
C TYR A 302 25.87 39.08 -5.14
N ALA A 303 25.00 38.07 -5.07
CA ALA A 303 23.64 38.11 -5.59
C ALA A 303 22.66 38.87 -4.69
N ASN A 304 22.92 38.91 -3.38
CA ASN A 304 21.99 39.47 -2.40
C ASN A 304 21.50 40.89 -2.77
N GLY A 305 20.18 41.07 -2.77
CA GLY A 305 19.52 42.34 -3.06
C GLY A 305 19.27 42.64 -4.54
N ILE A 306 19.72 41.79 -5.47
CA ILE A 306 19.36 41.91 -6.89
C ILE A 306 17.86 41.66 -7.04
N VAL A 307 17.23 42.41 -7.94
CA VAL A 307 15.82 42.22 -8.32
C VAL A 307 15.76 41.84 -9.78
N ALA A 308 15.18 40.69 -10.10
CA ALA A 308 15.11 40.19 -11.47
C ALA A 308 13.71 39.69 -11.79
N SER A 309 13.30 39.75 -13.06
CA SER A 309 12.13 39.00 -13.48
C SER A 309 12.41 37.50 -13.48
N THR A 310 11.36 36.68 -13.40
CA THR A 310 11.46 35.23 -13.53
C THR A 310 10.12 34.65 -14.01
N PRO A 311 10.13 33.58 -14.83
CA PRO A 311 8.91 32.89 -15.25
C PRO A 311 8.24 32.07 -14.15
N LEU A 312 8.98 31.68 -13.10
CA LEU A 312 8.47 30.92 -11.97
C LEU A 312 9.20 31.30 -10.67
N LEU A 313 8.46 31.34 -9.57
CA LEU A 313 8.99 31.42 -8.22
C LEU A 313 8.45 30.26 -7.40
N PHE A 314 9.33 29.44 -6.82
CA PHE A 314 8.93 28.27 -6.05
C PHE A 314 8.24 28.60 -4.71
N ASP A 315 8.33 29.85 -4.22
CA ASP A 315 7.52 30.29 -3.08
C ASP A 315 6.05 30.61 -3.46
N THR A 316 5.76 30.66 -4.76
CA THR A 316 4.40 30.78 -5.33
C THR A 316 3.91 29.48 -5.97
N ALA A 317 4.70 28.39 -5.85
CA ALA A 317 4.39 27.11 -6.47
C ALA A 317 3.21 26.40 -5.79
N ASN A 318 2.37 25.79 -6.63
CA ASN A 318 1.26 24.94 -6.23
C ASN A 318 1.74 23.54 -5.77
N GLU A 319 0.83 22.67 -5.32
CA GLU A 319 1.16 21.31 -4.87
C GLU A 319 1.96 20.51 -5.91
N GLU A 320 1.59 20.58 -7.19
CA GLU A 320 2.26 19.85 -8.28
C GLU A 320 3.70 20.36 -8.54
N ALA A 321 3.91 21.67 -8.50
CA ALA A 321 5.23 22.26 -8.64
C ALA A 321 6.15 21.98 -7.43
N GLN A 322 5.59 21.89 -6.22
CA GLN A 322 6.33 21.42 -5.05
C GLN A 322 6.70 19.94 -5.16
N ASP A 323 5.79 19.11 -5.69
CA ASP A 323 6.07 17.70 -5.99
C ASP A 323 7.21 17.55 -7.00
N PHE A 324 7.12 18.29 -8.11
CA PHE A 324 8.16 18.35 -9.12
C PHE A 324 9.51 18.70 -8.50
N ASN A 325 9.59 19.78 -7.71
CA ASN A 325 10.85 20.20 -7.11
C ASN A 325 11.41 19.12 -6.15
N THR A 326 10.54 18.47 -5.38
CA THR A 326 10.93 17.36 -4.48
C THR A 326 11.46 16.16 -5.25
N ARG A 327 10.76 15.72 -6.30
CA ARG A 327 11.17 14.60 -7.16
C ARG A 327 12.46 14.91 -7.91
N TYR A 328 12.58 16.13 -8.42
CA TYR A 328 13.78 16.61 -9.11
C TYR A 328 14.99 16.57 -8.17
N GLN A 329 14.85 17.09 -6.96
CA GLN A 329 15.91 17.10 -5.97
C GLN A 329 16.30 15.67 -5.53
N ARG A 330 15.31 14.80 -5.28
CA ARG A 330 15.56 13.39 -4.93
C ARG A 330 16.35 12.65 -6.01
N LYS A 331 16.06 12.92 -7.28
CA LYS A 331 16.68 12.23 -8.42
C LYS A 331 18.05 12.81 -8.79
N PHE A 332 18.17 14.13 -8.85
CA PHE A 332 19.35 14.81 -9.39
C PHE A 332 20.25 15.42 -8.31
N GLY A 333 19.86 15.35 -7.03
CA GLY A 333 20.68 15.81 -5.90
C GLY A 333 20.87 17.33 -5.85
N ALA A 334 20.01 18.10 -6.51
CA ALA A 334 20.08 19.56 -6.53
C ALA A 334 18.70 20.19 -6.75
N SER A 335 18.52 21.41 -6.26
CA SER A 335 17.29 22.19 -6.47
C SER A 335 17.04 22.46 -7.96
N SER A 336 15.77 22.36 -8.37
CA SER A 336 15.36 22.75 -9.72
C SER A 336 15.31 24.27 -9.86
N ASP A 337 15.53 24.76 -11.08
CA ASP A 337 15.24 26.15 -11.45
C ASP A 337 14.01 26.21 -12.36
N TRP A 338 13.66 27.42 -12.79
CA TRP A 338 12.50 27.60 -13.67
C TRP A 338 12.72 26.99 -15.07
N VAL A 339 13.98 26.80 -15.51
CA VAL A 339 14.31 26.21 -16.82
C VAL A 339 13.90 24.74 -16.86
N ALA A 340 14.27 23.99 -15.82
CA ALA A 340 13.85 22.61 -15.67
C ALA A 340 12.32 22.47 -15.55
N ALA A 341 11.69 23.36 -14.76
CA ALA A 341 10.23 23.34 -14.57
C ALA A 341 9.46 23.64 -15.88
N TYR A 342 9.94 24.58 -16.70
CA TYR A 342 9.32 24.88 -17.99
C TYR A 342 9.58 23.80 -19.04
N SER A 343 10.71 23.10 -18.98
CA SER A 343 10.93 21.91 -19.81
C SER A 343 9.97 20.78 -19.45
N PHE A 344 9.76 20.54 -18.14
CA PHE A 344 8.76 19.59 -17.64
C PHE A 344 7.35 19.94 -18.13
N ASP A 345 6.96 21.20 -18.01
CA ASP A 345 5.68 21.70 -18.54
C ASP A 345 5.61 21.58 -20.07
N THR A 346 6.70 21.79 -20.79
CA THR A 346 6.72 21.68 -22.25
C THR A 346 6.49 20.23 -22.69
N THR A 347 7.11 19.27 -22.01
CA THR A 347 6.82 17.85 -22.24
C THR A 347 5.35 17.53 -21.93
N HIS A 348 4.80 18.09 -20.85
CA HIS A 348 3.38 17.96 -20.53
C HIS A 348 2.47 18.50 -21.64
N LEU A 349 2.77 19.70 -22.15
CA LEU A 349 2.03 20.35 -23.23
C LEU A 349 1.99 19.49 -24.50
N ILE A 350 3.13 18.90 -24.88
CA ILE A 350 3.25 17.98 -26.02
C ILE A 350 2.38 16.74 -25.79
N VAL A 351 2.47 16.15 -24.60
CA VAL A 351 1.73 14.95 -24.24
C VAL A 351 0.23 15.18 -24.21
N GLU A 352 -0.25 16.28 -23.63
CA GLU A 352 -1.68 16.61 -23.64
C GLU A 352 -2.19 16.95 -25.05
N GLY A 353 -1.34 17.61 -25.85
CA GLY A 353 -1.58 17.78 -27.28
C GLY A 353 -1.87 16.46 -27.96
N PHE A 354 -1.02 15.47 -27.74
CA PHE A 354 -1.16 14.14 -28.32
C PHE A 354 -2.34 13.32 -27.74
N LYS A 355 -2.74 13.53 -26.47
CA LYS A 355 -3.90 12.84 -25.89
C LYS A 355 -5.24 13.35 -26.43
N SER A 356 -5.35 14.65 -26.68
CA SER A 356 -6.63 15.34 -26.94
C SER A 356 -7.33 15.01 -28.26
N GLY A 357 -6.66 14.37 -29.22
CA GLY A 357 -7.24 14.00 -30.51
C GLY A 357 -7.67 12.52 -30.58
N VAL A 358 -8.97 12.30 -30.69
CA VAL A 358 -9.58 11.01 -31.05
C VAL A 358 -9.74 10.97 -32.58
N ARG A 359 -9.08 10.01 -33.24
CA ARG A 359 -9.53 9.37 -34.49
C ARG A 359 -8.71 8.09 -34.71
N GLU A 360 -9.38 6.95 -34.74
CA GLU A 360 -8.82 5.62 -35.04
C GLU A 360 -8.42 5.46 -36.52
N GLU A 361 -8.53 6.51 -37.35
CA GLU A 361 -8.44 6.41 -38.82
C GLU A 361 -7.27 7.18 -39.47
N ASP A 362 -6.36 7.81 -38.73
CA ASP A 362 -5.18 8.46 -39.34
C ASP A 362 -4.06 7.43 -39.58
N GLU A 363 -3.89 6.99 -40.83
CA GLU A 363 -2.89 6.00 -41.30
C GLU A 363 -1.40 6.36 -41.06
N GLU A 364 -1.09 7.52 -40.46
CA GLU A 364 0.27 7.91 -40.04
C GLU A 364 0.31 8.55 -38.64
N ILE A 365 0.76 7.78 -37.64
CA ILE A 365 0.90 8.19 -36.23
C ILE A 365 1.73 9.48 -36.07
N ILE A 366 2.71 9.69 -36.94
CA ILE A 366 3.68 10.79 -36.83
C ILE A 366 3.09 12.11 -37.35
N ALA A 367 2.58 12.12 -38.58
CA ALA A 367 1.95 13.30 -39.16
C ALA A 367 0.66 13.71 -38.42
N GLY A 368 -0.15 12.71 -38.03
CA GLY A 368 -1.33 12.91 -37.18
C GLY A 368 -0.96 13.46 -35.80
N GLY A 369 0.02 12.87 -35.13
CA GLY A 369 0.49 13.31 -33.82
C GLY A 369 1.02 14.74 -33.82
N ARG A 370 1.88 15.09 -34.78
CA ARG A 370 2.41 16.46 -34.98
C ARG A 370 1.27 17.49 -35.14
N ARG A 371 0.30 17.17 -35.99
CA ARG A 371 -0.89 18.02 -36.22
C ARG A 371 -1.73 18.20 -34.95
N MET A 372 -1.97 17.12 -34.20
CA MET A 372 -2.76 17.16 -32.95
C MET A 372 -2.11 18.04 -31.89
N ILE A 373 -0.80 17.91 -31.70
CA ILE A 373 -0.04 18.75 -30.77
C ILE A 373 -0.21 20.23 -31.15
N ARG A 374 0.06 20.56 -32.42
CA ARG A 374 -0.09 21.93 -32.94
C ARG A 374 -1.49 22.49 -32.69
N GLU A 375 -2.54 21.75 -33.06
CA GLU A 375 -3.92 22.22 -32.95
C GLU A 375 -4.33 22.44 -31.49
N ARG A 376 -3.95 21.55 -30.57
CA ARG A 376 -4.27 21.71 -29.15
C ARG A 376 -3.57 22.92 -28.53
N LEU A 377 -2.32 23.19 -28.93
CA LEU A 377 -1.58 24.39 -28.50
C LEU A 377 -2.19 25.66 -29.08
N ALA A 378 -2.56 25.66 -30.36
CA ALA A 378 -3.22 26.79 -31.01
C ALA A 378 -4.61 27.11 -30.43
N GLN A 379 -5.31 26.11 -29.88
CA GLN A 379 -6.61 26.27 -29.21
C GLN A 379 -6.50 26.84 -27.79
N ALA A 380 -5.32 26.79 -27.15
CA ALA A 380 -5.11 27.28 -25.79
C ALA A 380 -4.98 28.81 -25.74
N LEU A 381 -6.03 29.55 -26.10
CA LEU A 381 -5.99 31.01 -26.30
C LEU A 381 -6.28 31.83 -25.04
N ASP A 382 -6.99 31.23 -24.08
CA ASP A 382 -7.46 31.86 -22.84
C ASP A 382 -7.38 30.90 -21.64
N GLN A 383 -7.77 31.38 -20.45
CA GLN A 383 -7.65 30.62 -19.20
C GLN A 383 -8.58 29.39 -19.13
N GLU A 384 -9.66 29.34 -19.90
CA GLU A 384 -10.61 28.21 -19.90
C GLU A 384 -10.16 27.11 -20.87
N SER A 385 -9.65 27.50 -22.04
CA SER A 385 -9.09 26.63 -23.07
C SER A 385 -7.61 26.25 -22.84
N GLY A 386 -6.95 26.95 -21.91
CA GLY A 386 -5.55 26.78 -21.57
C GLY A 386 -5.20 25.39 -21.05
N ILE A 387 -3.92 25.03 -21.12
CA ILE A 387 -3.42 23.75 -20.60
C ILE A 387 -2.80 24.01 -19.24
N ARG A 388 -3.27 23.32 -18.21
CA ARG A 388 -2.78 23.49 -16.83
C ARG A 388 -1.47 22.74 -16.65
N GLY A 389 -0.39 23.45 -16.33
CA GLY A 389 0.91 22.89 -15.96
C GLY A 389 1.34 23.27 -14.54
N ILE A 390 2.53 22.83 -14.13
CA ILE A 390 3.11 23.11 -12.81
C ILE A 390 3.45 24.60 -12.64
N SER A 391 3.83 25.29 -13.72
CA SER A 391 4.05 26.75 -13.71
C SER A 391 2.77 27.57 -13.97
N GLY A 392 1.60 26.94 -13.87
CA GLY A 392 0.29 27.55 -14.06
C GLY A 392 -0.36 27.22 -15.40
N VAL A 393 -1.47 27.89 -15.70
CA VAL A 393 -2.21 27.70 -16.96
C VAL A 393 -1.44 28.34 -18.11
N LYS A 394 -1.06 27.51 -19.10
CA LYS A 394 -0.39 27.92 -20.33
C LYS A 394 -1.40 28.29 -21.40
N THR A 395 -1.19 29.47 -21.95
CA THR A 395 -2.00 30.03 -23.03
C THR A 395 -1.09 30.69 -24.06
N PHE A 396 -1.47 30.65 -25.33
CA PHE A 396 -0.70 31.16 -26.44
C PHE A 396 -1.42 32.30 -27.15
N SER A 397 -0.64 33.16 -27.80
CA SER A 397 -1.14 34.09 -28.81
C SER A 397 -1.42 33.36 -30.11
N ALA A 398 -2.11 34.03 -31.05
CA ALA A 398 -2.30 33.48 -32.39
C ALA A 398 -0.96 33.26 -33.14
N ASP A 399 0.09 33.98 -32.74
CA ASP A 399 1.45 33.86 -33.29
C ASP A 399 2.27 32.78 -32.57
N GLY A 400 1.70 31.99 -31.64
CA GLY A 400 2.41 30.92 -30.92
C GLY A 400 3.22 31.36 -29.69
N GLU A 401 3.12 32.62 -29.25
CA GLU A 401 3.84 33.13 -28.06
C GLU A 401 3.07 32.85 -26.77
N ALA A 402 3.73 32.35 -25.73
CA ALA A 402 3.09 32.17 -24.43
C ALA A 402 2.71 33.50 -23.77
N LYS A 403 1.45 33.62 -23.36
CA LYS A 403 0.96 34.70 -22.50
C LYS A 403 1.16 34.32 -21.03
N SER A 404 2.42 34.21 -20.62
CA SER A 404 2.80 33.89 -19.25
C SER A 404 2.89 35.15 -18.38
N PRO A 405 2.51 35.10 -17.09
CA PRO A 405 2.76 36.20 -16.17
C PRO A 405 4.27 36.41 -15.98
N VAL A 406 4.69 37.67 -15.87
CA VAL A 406 6.06 38.03 -15.47
C VAL A 406 6.07 38.23 -13.96
N PHE A 407 6.82 37.41 -13.23
CA PHE A 407 7.02 37.60 -11.81
C PHE A 407 8.32 38.35 -11.55
N MET A 408 8.37 39.09 -10.45
CA MET A 408 9.59 39.74 -9.97
C MET A 408 10.10 39.02 -8.73
N GLY A 409 11.32 38.51 -8.79
CA GLY A 409 12.05 37.96 -7.68
C GLY A 409 13.06 38.95 -7.11
N ARG A 410 13.47 38.73 -5.87
CA ARG A 410 14.59 39.38 -5.22
C ARG A 410 15.47 38.32 -4.56
N TYR A 411 16.78 38.46 -4.73
CA TYR A 411 17.73 37.64 -3.99
C TYR A 411 17.80 38.07 -2.52
N ASP A 412 17.59 37.10 -1.63
CA ASP A 412 17.92 37.19 -0.21
C ASP A 412 18.94 36.08 0.12
N GLY A 413 20.21 36.50 0.26
CA GLY A 413 21.35 35.59 0.16
C GLY A 413 21.44 34.97 -1.24
N ARG A 414 21.54 33.64 -1.31
CA ARG A 414 21.57 32.87 -2.57
C ARG A 414 20.19 32.57 -3.15
N ASN A 415 19.12 32.72 -2.38
CA ASN A 415 17.79 32.26 -2.79
C ASN A 415 17.01 33.40 -3.44
N MET A 416 16.36 33.11 -4.57
CA MET A 416 15.41 34.01 -5.20
C MET A 416 14.04 33.84 -4.54
N VAL A 417 13.53 34.88 -3.89
CA VAL A 417 12.20 34.92 -3.30
C VAL A 417 11.34 35.97 -3.99
N SER A 418 10.02 35.85 -3.94
CA SER A 418 9.07 36.81 -4.49
C SER A 418 9.38 38.22 -4.01
N ALA A 419 9.42 39.20 -4.91
CA ALA A 419 9.48 40.60 -4.52
C ALA A 419 8.18 41.01 -3.79
N LEU A 420 8.28 41.98 -2.87
CA LEU A 420 7.17 42.43 -2.00
C LEU A 420 5.95 42.99 -2.75
N THR A 421 6.09 43.23 -4.04
CA THR A 421 5.02 43.73 -4.89
C THR A 421 5.09 42.97 -6.22
N GLN A 422 3.99 42.35 -6.61
CA GLN A 422 3.82 41.79 -7.96
C GLN A 422 2.88 42.68 -8.76
N LEU A 423 2.92 42.53 -10.08
CA LEU A 423 2.01 43.21 -10.99
C LEU A 423 1.13 42.18 -11.69
N GLN A 424 -0.18 42.41 -11.67
CA GLN A 424 -1.15 41.51 -12.30
C GLN A 424 -1.90 42.25 -13.41
N PRO A 425 -2.02 41.67 -14.62
CA PRO A 425 -2.77 42.30 -15.70
C PRO A 425 -4.27 42.37 -15.34
N ILE A 426 -4.89 43.51 -15.66
CA ILE A 426 -6.35 43.64 -15.54
C ILE A 426 -7.01 42.93 -16.74
N LYS A 427 -8.00 42.07 -16.48
CA LYS A 427 -8.78 41.43 -17.54
C LYS A 427 -9.58 42.48 -18.34
N THR A 428 -9.51 42.39 -19.66
CA THR A 428 -10.28 43.22 -20.60
C THR A 428 -11.78 43.00 -20.41
N GLY A 429 -12.57 44.07 -20.31
CA GLY A 429 -14.04 43.98 -20.16
C GLY A 429 -14.58 44.15 -18.73
N VAL A 430 -13.71 44.22 -17.71
CA VAL A 430 -14.13 44.59 -16.35
C VAL A 430 -14.34 46.11 -16.30
N ALA A 431 -15.57 46.56 -16.06
CA ALA A 431 -15.94 47.97 -15.90
C ALA A 431 -15.43 48.52 -14.55
N ALA A 432 -14.12 48.56 -14.34
CA ALA A 432 -13.53 49.22 -13.19
C ALA A 432 -13.26 50.69 -13.52
N ASN A 433 -13.49 51.58 -12.55
CA ASN A 433 -13.19 53.00 -12.67
C ASN A 433 -11.65 53.20 -12.55
N PHE A 434 -10.91 52.83 -13.60
CA PHE A 434 -9.44 52.72 -13.60
C PHE A 434 -8.74 54.01 -13.16
N ILE A 435 -9.33 55.15 -13.47
CA ILE A 435 -8.79 56.47 -13.11
C ILE A 435 -8.77 56.66 -11.58
N GLU A 436 -9.79 56.17 -10.89
CA GLU A 436 -9.89 56.30 -9.43
C GLU A 436 -8.90 55.36 -8.72
N GLU A 437 -8.78 54.12 -9.18
CA GLU A 437 -7.81 53.15 -8.66
C GLU A 437 -6.36 53.54 -8.97
N LEU A 438 -6.12 54.19 -10.11
CA LEU A 438 -4.84 54.83 -10.44
C LEU A 438 -4.52 55.98 -9.48
N LYS A 439 -5.49 56.85 -9.16
CA LYS A 439 -5.32 57.92 -8.16
C LYS A 439 -5.03 57.38 -6.75
N LYS A 440 -5.61 56.23 -6.40
CA LYS A 440 -5.31 55.51 -5.14
C LYS A 440 -3.97 54.78 -5.16
N GLY A 441 -3.26 54.76 -6.29
CA GLY A 441 -1.97 54.08 -6.44
C GLY A 441 -2.04 52.55 -6.45
N LYS A 442 -3.24 51.98 -6.61
CA LYS A 442 -3.49 50.52 -6.64
C LYS A 442 -3.32 49.91 -8.03
N VAL A 443 -3.37 50.75 -9.06
CA VAL A 443 -3.17 50.36 -10.46
C VAL A 443 -2.00 51.15 -11.04
N LEU A 444 -1.21 50.52 -11.89
CA LEU A 444 -0.08 51.10 -12.60
C LEU A 444 -0.22 50.89 -14.10
N TYR A 445 0.32 51.81 -14.90
CA TYR A 445 0.42 51.65 -16.35
C TYR A 445 1.78 51.05 -16.71
N VAL A 446 1.78 49.84 -17.28
CA VAL A 446 2.95 49.00 -17.52
C VAL A 446 2.76 48.28 -18.86
N ASN A 447 3.72 48.35 -19.78
CA ASN A 447 3.64 47.72 -21.11
C ASN A 447 2.32 47.98 -21.85
N ASP A 448 1.96 49.26 -21.92
CA ASP A 448 0.78 49.78 -22.58
C ASP A 448 -0.58 49.22 -22.10
N ARG A 449 -0.60 48.74 -20.85
CA ARG A 449 -1.82 48.26 -20.18
C ARG A 449 -1.83 48.64 -18.71
N PHE A 450 -3.03 48.69 -18.13
CA PHE A 450 -3.19 48.85 -16.69
C PHE A 450 -3.00 47.52 -15.98
N MET A 451 -2.26 47.53 -14.87
CA MET A 451 -1.97 46.37 -14.03
C MET A 451 -2.25 46.70 -12.56
N TYR A 452 -2.81 45.75 -11.82
CA TYR A 452 -2.95 45.86 -10.36
C TYR A 452 -1.58 45.75 -9.70
N LYS A 453 -1.37 46.56 -8.67
CA LYS A 453 -0.26 46.45 -7.73
C LYS A 453 -0.68 45.50 -6.62
N THR A 454 -0.16 44.28 -6.63
CA THR A 454 -0.51 43.22 -5.69
C THR A 454 0.55 43.14 -4.59
N ASN A 455 0.14 43.25 -3.33
CA ASN A 455 1.05 43.12 -2.19
C ASN A 455 1.37 41.64 -1.95
N VAL A 456 2.66 41.33 -1.80
CA VAL A 456 3.12 40.00 -1.43
C VAL A 456 3.27 39.90 0.08
N VAL A 457 2.70 38.83 0.64
CA VAL A 457 2.80 38.50 2.07
C VAL A 457 3.49 37.15 2.21
N TYR A 458 4.72 37.15 2.71
CA TYR A 458 5.39 35.90 3.06
C TYR A 458 4.68 35.29 4.25
N THR A 459 4.27 34.04 4.09
CA THR A 459 3.48 33.29 5.04
C THR A 459 4.29 32.08 5.44
N GLY A 460 4.74 32.05 6.67
CA GLY A 460 5.43 30.90 7.20
C GLY A 460 4.58 30.16 8.21
N LEU A 461 4.80 28.86 8.29
CA LEU A 461 4.07 27.98 9.17
C LEU A 461 4.98 26.91 9.77
N GLN A 462 4.67 26.51 11.00
CA GLN A 462 5.36 25.42 11.69
C GLN A 462 4.33 24.63 12.47
N LEU A 463 4.07 23.39 12.05
CA LEU A 463 3.23 22.47 12.79
C LEU A 463 4.00 22.01 14.04
N LYS A 464 3.44 22.26 15.22
CA LYS A 464 4.03 21.87 16.50
C LYS A 464 3.55 20.50 16.93
N GLU A 465 2.26 20.23 16.76
CA GLU A 465 1.64 19.02 17.27
C GLU A 465 0.34 18.66 16.55
N VAL A 466 0.11 17.36 16.38
CA VAL A 466 -1.15 16.77 15.95
C VAL A 466 -1.75 15.98 17.11
N ARG A 467 -3.01 16.22 17.45
CA ARG A 467 -3.76 15.52 18.51
C ARG A 467 -5.17 15.16 18.06
N ASP A 468 -5.81 14.25 18.80
CA ASP A 468 -7.24 13.93 18.67
C ASP A 468 -7.66 13.62 17.22
N LEU A 469 -6.87 12.80 16.51
CA LEU A 469 -7.25 12.31 15.19
C LEU A 469 -8.41 11.32 15.33
N ASP A 470 -9.61 11.76 14.98
CA ASP A 470 -10.83 10.97 15.02
C ASP A 470 -11.25 10.62 13.59
N VAL A 471 -10.97 9.37 13.21
CA VAL A 471 -11.25 8.81 11.88
C VAL A 471 -12.75 8.59 11.65
N ASP A 472 -13.55 8.47 12.71
CA ASP A 472 -14.99 8.26 12.57
C ASP A 472 -15.72 9.61 12.35
N GLU A 473 -15.32 10.66 13.08
CA GLU A 473 -15.89 12.00 12.94
C GLU A 473 -15.34 12.80 11.75
N GLY A 474 -14.21 12.39 11.17
CA GLY A 474 -13.61 13.15 10.06
C GLY A 474 -12.69 14.29 10.51
N THR A 475 -12.18 14.28 11.76
CA THR A 475 -11.61 15.49 12.38
C THR A 475 -10.25 15.29 13.06
N VAL A 476 -9.49 16.38 13.20
CA VAL A 476 -8.17 16.38 13.84
C VAL A 476 -7.89 17.73 14.51
N THR A 477 -7.23 17.71 15.67
CA THR A 477 -6.77 18.94 16.35
C THR A 477 -5.33 19.24 15.97
N LEU A 478 -5.08 20.44 15.43
CA LEU A 478 -3.76 20.88 15.01
C LEU A 478 -3.29 22.06 15.86
N ASN A 479 -2.07 21.98 16.40
CA ASN A 479 -1.35 23.10 17.01
C ASN A 479 -0.21 23.53 16.09
N PHE A 480 -0.22 24.78 15.64
CA PHE A 480 0.79 25.32 14.74
C PHE A 480 1.10 26.80 15.02
N LEU A 481 2.31 27.19 14.64
CA LEU A 481 2.69 28.58 14.50
C LEU A 481 2.41 29.05 13.07
N LEU A 482 1.87 30.26 12.95
CA LEU A 482 1.60 30.92 11.69
C LEU A 482 2.16 32.35 11.78
N TRP A 483 3.04 32.72 10.85
CA TRP A 483 3.58 34.08 10.80
C TRP A 483 3.51 34.70 9.43
N PHE A 484 3.48 36.03 9.43
CA PHE A 484 3.40 36.85 8.24
C PHE A 484 4.53 37.87 8.23
N ARG A 485 5.26 37.96 7.11
CA ARG A 485 6.18 39.07 6.81
C ARG A 485 5.63 39.85 5.62
N TYR A 486 5.37 41.14 5.80
CA TYR A 486 4.71 41.94 4.77
C TYR A 486 5.10 43.41 4.83
N SER A 487 4.78 44.14 3.76
CA SER A 487 4.93 45.60 3.68
C SER A 487 3.60 46.26 3.35
N GLY A 488 3.39 47.48 3.85
CA GLY A 488 2.15 48.24 3.66
C GLY A 488 0.98 47.77 4.54
N ASP A 489 -0.23 48.13 4.13
CA ASP A 489 -1.47 47.87 4.86
C ASP A 489 -1.96 46.44 4.59
N PHE A 490 -1.77 45.55 5.56
CA PHE A 490 -2.30 44.20 5.58
C PHE A 490 -2.68 43.83 7.01
N LYS A 491 -3.84 43.18 7.16
CA LYS A 491 -4.39 42.74 8.44
C LYS A 491 -4.36 41.22 8.50
N PRO A 492 -3.39 40.63 9.21
CA PRO A 492 -3.31 39.18 9.37
C PRO A 492 -4.54 38.55 10.02
N GLU A 493 -5.40 39.33 10.69
CA GLU A 493 -6.55 38.86 11.44
C GLU A 493 -7.75 38.49 10.55
N ASP A 494 -7.80 39.01 9.32
CA ASP A 494 -8.92 38.84 8.38
C ASP A 494 -8.79 37.54 7.53
N LEU A 495 -8.60 36.39 8.18
CA LEU A 495 -8.48 35.08 7.52
C LEU A 495 -9.78 34.27 7.56
N ILE A 496 -9.90 33.34 6.62
CA ILE A 496 -10.90 32.28 6.61
C ILE A 496 -10.16 30.96 6.38
N PHE A 497 -10.26 30.05 7.35
CA PHE A 497 -9.86 28.66 7.20
C PHE A 497 -11.04 27.87 6.62
N SER A 498 -10.85 27.20 5.49
CA SER A 498 -11.98 26.61 4.75
C SER A 498 -12.50 25.32 5.39
N ASN A 499 -11.64 24.59 6.08
CA ASN A 499 -11.90 23.28 6.68
C ASN A 499 -11.88 23.29 8.21
N ALA A 500 -11.87 24.47 8.85
CA ALA A 500 -11.98 24.56 10.31
C ALA A 500 -13.40 24.20 10.75
N VAL A 501 -13.52 23.37 11.79
CA VAL A 501 -14.82 22.96 12.36
C VAL A 501 -15.51 24.15 13.03
N GLU A 502 -14.72 25.01 13.68
CA GLU A 502 -15.17 26.26 14.28
C GLU A 502 -14.43 27.46 13.67
N PRO A 503 -15.06 28.63 13.52
CA PRO A 503 -14.40 29.83 13.01
C PRO A 503 -13.20 30.24 13.86
N ILE A 504 -12.01 30.29 13.26
CA ILE A 504 -10.77 30.69 13.92
C ILE A 504 -10.62 32.20 13.82
N VAL A 505 -10.39 32.85 14.96
CA VAL A 505 -10.06 34.29 15.04
C VAL A 505 -8.64 34.43 15.56
N LEU A 506 -7.81 35.20 14.85
CA LEU A 506 -6.45 35.51 15.26
C LEU A 506 -6.48 36.78 16.14
N ASP A 507 -6.59 36.60 17.46
CA ASP A 507 -6.77 37.72 18.39
C ASP A 507 -5.48 38.53 18.62
N LYS A 508 -4.50 37.92 19.30
CA LYS A 508 -3.27 38.61 19.72
C LYS A 508 -2.04 37.88 19.17
N PRO A 509 -1.12 38.59 18.50
CA PRO A 509 0.12 37.98 18.04
C PRO A 509 0.99 37.58 19.24
N ALA A 510 1.57 36.39 19.15
CA ALA A 510 2.60 35.90 20.07
C ALA A 510 3.89 36.72 19.99
N ALA A 511 4.21 37.26 18.80
CA ALA A 511 5.29 38.21 18.59
C ALA A 511 4.95 39.18 17.46
N GLU A 512 5.37 40.44 17.61
CA GLU A 512 5.24 41.47 16.59
C GLU A 512 6.52 42.31 16.52
N GLN A 513 7.06 42.51 15.32
CA GLN A 513 8.27 43.28 15.12
C GLN A 513 8.23 44.00 13.77
N ILE A 514 8.85 45.17 13.70
CA ILE A 514 9.11 45.87 12.44
C ILE A 514 10.62 45.88 12.21
N SER A 515 11.07 45.32 11.08
CA SER A 515 12.49 45.26 10.72
C SER A 515 12.68 45.50 9.23
N ARG A 516 13.61 46.39 8.86
CA ARG A 516 13.95 46.73 7.46
C ARG A 516 12.73 47.12 6.60
N GLY A 517 11.71 47.75 7.19
CA GLY A 517 10.48 48.14 6.49
C GLY A 517 9.47 47.00 6.26
N LEU A 518 9.68 45.85 6.89
CA LEU A 518 8.76 44.72 6.93
C LEU A 518 8.13 44.60 8.31
N ASN A 519 6.82 44.44 8.32
CA ASN A 519 6.05 44.05 9.49
C ASN A 519 6.12 42.52 9.62
N TYR A 520 6.37 42.04 10.83
CA TYR A 520 6.35 40.63 11.21
C TYR A 520 5.31 40.44 12.31
N LYS A 521 4.38 39.51 12.11
CA LYS A 521 3.46 39.05 13.15
C LYS A 521 3.45 37.52 13.20
N LEU A 522 3.52 36.97 14.40
CA LEU A 522 3.46 35.53 14.68
C LEU A 522 2.23 35.22 15.53
N PHE A 523 1.52 34.17 15.19
CA PHE A 523 0.36 33.65 15.91
C PHE A 523 0.58 32.17 16.24
N GLU A 524 0.11 31.74 17.40
CA GLU A 524 0.01 30.32 17.76
C GLU A 524 -1.47 29.95 17.75
N VAL A 525 -1.82 28.93 16.98
CA VAL A 525 -3.21 28.53 16.73
C VAL A 525 -3.37 27.08 17.11
N THR A 526 -4.36 26.78 17.93
CA THR A 526 -4.81 25.42 18.24
C THR A 526 -6.29 25.33 17.93
N SER A 527 -6.69 24.49 16.97
CA SER A 527 -8.08 24.32 16.57
C SER A 527 -8.36 22.96 15.94
N LYS A 528 -9.64 22.60 15.84
CA LYS A 528 -10.14 21.35 15.24
C LYS A 528 -10.46 21.58 13.76
N PHE A 529 -9.93 20.73 12.88
CA PHE A 529 -10.08 20.78 11.43
C PHE A 529 -10.70 19.49 10.91
N SER A 530 -11.43 19.59 9.80
CA SER A 530 -11.84 18.42 9.01
C SER A 530 -10.66 17.90 8.19
N TYR A 531 -10.33 16.61 8.31
CA TYR A 531 -9.34 15.98 7.44
C TYR A 531 -9.93 15.69 6.04
N ASN A 532 -9.10 15.33 5.06
CA ASN A 532 -9.48 15.11 3.65
C ASN A 532 -10.18 16.32 3.00
N PHE A 533 -9.75 17.52 3.38
CA PHE A 533 -10.26 18.78 2.85
C PHE A 533 -9.88 19.04 1.37
N SER A 534 -8.95 18.26 0.82
CA SER A 534 -8.61 18.29 -0.60
C SER A 534 -9.50 17.35 -1.41
N LYS A 535 -9.85 17.76 -2.64
CA LYS A 535 -10.61 16.94 -3.59
C LYS A 535 -9.76 15.86 -4.28
N VAL A 536 -8.45 15.85 -4.05
CA VAL A 536 -7.55 14.88 -4.68
C VAL A 536 -7.77 13.51 -4.02
N LYS A 537 -8.13 12.52 -4.83
CA LYS A 537 -8.35 11.13 -4.37
C LYS A 537 -7.05 10.55 -3.83
N ARG A 538 -7.09 9.83 -2.71
CA ARG A 538 -5.93 9.24 -2.04
C ARG A 538 -6.11 7.73 -1.86
N PRO A 539 -5.01 6.95 -1.73
CA PRO A 539 -5.08 5.50 -1.53
C PRO A 539 -5.88 5.11 -0.27
N TYR A 540 -6.51 3.94 -0.29
CA TYR A 540 -7.25 3.43 0.87
C TYR A 540 -6.35 3.30 2.10
N GLY A 541 -6.83 3.77 3.25
CA GLY A 541 -6.11 3.75 4.53
C GLY A 541 -5.23 4.98 4.80
N THR A 542 -5.11 5.92 3.87
CA THR A 542 -4.39 7.18 4.10
C THR A 542 -5.35 8.30 4.53
N VAL A 543 -4.85 9.22 5.37
CA VAL A 543 -5.58 10.40 5.84
C VAL A 543 -4.78 11.65 5.51
N LEU A 544 -5.44 12.65 4.91
CA LEU A 544 -4.85 13.96 4.67
C LEU A 544 -5.22 14.91 5.81
N ILE A 545 -4.29 15.14 6.72
CA ILE A 545 -4.43 16.15 7.78
C ILE A 545 -3.83 17.48 7.31
N GLY A 546 -4.39 18.58 7.80
CA GLY A 546 -3.90 19.92 7.49
C GLY A 546 -5.01 20.95 7.41
N PHE A 547 -4.69 22.07 6.77
CA PHE A 547 -5.63 23.16 6.60
C PHE A 547 -5.29 24.00 5.38
N ASP A 548 -6.30 24.70 4.88
CA ASP A 548 -6.13 25.78 3.92
C ASP A 548 -6.81 27.05 4.40
N PHE A 549 -6.22 28.19 4.06
CA PHE A 549 -6.81 29.49 4.38
C PHE A 549 -6.58 30.53 3.29
N ALA A 550 -7.51 31.47 3.21
CA ALA A 550 -7.45 32.64 2.36
C ALA A 550 -7.84 33.90 3.13
N HIS A 551 -7.53 35.05 2.56
CA HIS A 551 -7.98 36.32 3.14
C HIS A 551 -9.48 36.52 2.89
N ARG A 552 -10.20 37.06 3.87
CA ARG A 552 -11.65 37.29 3.82
C ARG A 552 -12.08 38.25 2.70
N PHE A 553 -11.39 39.39 2.60
CA PHE A 553 -11.75 40.49 1.67
C PHE A 553 -10.78 40.72 0.50
N LEU A 554 -9.47 40.54 0.68
CA LEU A 554 -8.47 40.85 -0.34
C LEU A 554 -8.32 39.68 -1.32
N ASN A 555 -8.83 39.89 -2.53
CA ASN A 555 -8.65 38.95 -3.64
C ASN A 555 -7.23 39.00 -4.23
N ARG A 556 -6.94 38.11 -5.19
CA ARG A 556 -5.64 37.99 -5.88
C ARG A 556 -5.12 39.30 -6.46
N ASN A 557 -5.99 40.24 -6.83
CA ASN A 557 -5.55 41.51 -7.41
C ASN A 557 -4.82 42.38 -6.39
N ASN A 558 -5.19 42.27 -5.11
CA ASN A 558 -4.64 43.10 -4.03
C ASN A 558 -3.63 42.37 -3.15
N LEU A 559 -3.79 41.05 -3.00
CA LEU A 559 -2.99 40.22 -2.11
C LEU A 559 -2.57 38.92 -2.77
N GLN A 560 -1.29 38.61 -2.65
CA GLN A 560 -0.72 37.30 -2.96
C GLN A 560 0.06 36.80 -1.75
N TYR A 561 -0.41 35.72 -1.14
CA TYR A 561 0.40 34.98 -0.20
C TYR A 561 1.50 34.25 -0.95
N VAL A 562 2.65 34.11 -0.31
CA VAL A 562 3.76 33.25 -0.78
C VAL A 562 4.30 32.49 0.41
N THR A 563 4.80 31.28 0.19
CA THR A 563 5.39 30.48 1.26
C THR A 563 6.68 31.15 1.73
N ASP A 564 6.84 31.35 3.04
CA ASP A 564 8.07 31.91 3.61
C ASP A 564 9.18 30.85 3.62
N VAL A 565 9.72 30.52 2.44
CA VAL A 565 10.71 29.46 2.25
C VAL A 565 11.96 29.65 3.11
N LEU A 566 12.36 30.90 3.37
CA LEU A 566 13.50 31.22 4.24
C LEU A 566 13.13 31.09 5.72
N GLY A 567 11.97 31.61 6.13
CA GLY A 567 11.53 31.57 7.52
C GLY A 567 11.22 30.15 8.01
N ILE A 568 10.65 29.30 7.16
CA ILE A 568 10.36 27.89 7.50
C ILE A 568 11.65 27.05 7.49
N GLY A 569 12.67 27.46 6.74
CA GLY A 569 13.90 26.68 6.53
C GLY A 569 13.79 25.69 5.35
N LEU A 570 12.94 25.98 4.37
CA LEU A 570 12.81 25.24 3.11
C LEU A 570 13.87 25.64 2.06
N ALA A 571 14.75 26.59 2.39
CA ALA A 571 15.79 27.03 1.49
C ALA A 571 16.91 25.98 1.36
N GLY A 572 17.21 25.55 0.14
CA GLY A 572 18.23 24.54 -0.15
C GLY A 572 17.64 23.12 -0.22
N ASP A 573 18.30 22.16 0.42
CA ASP A 573 18.01 20.73 0.24
C ASP A 573 16.98 20.15 1.24
N THR A 574 16.32 20.99 2.04
CA THR A 574 15.44 20.52 3.12
C THR A 574 13.97 20.55 2.67
N SER A 575 13.33 19.38 2.67
CA SER A 575 11.89 19.28 2.38
C SER A 575 11.04 19.60 3.62
N PHE A 576 9.79 20.02 3.41
CA PHE A 576 8.86 20.26 4.52
C PHE A 576 8.60 19.00 5.36
N GLN A 577 8.54 17.83 4.70
CA GLN A 577 8.44 16.52 5.36
C GLN A 577 9.60 16.28 6.32
N THR A 578 10.84 16.52 5.89
CA THR A 578 12.04 16.36 6.74
C THR A 578 11.99 17.25 7.99
N ILE A 579 11.40 18.44 7.88
CA ILE A 579 11.21 19.35 9.03
C ILE A 579 10.21 18.78 10.03
N LEU A 580 9.08 18.23 9.55
CA LEU A 580 8.06 17.64 10.42
C LEU A 580 8.56 16.37 11.12
N GLU A 581 9.25 15.50 10.39
CA GLU A 581 9.85 14.27 10.94
C GLU A 581 10.89 14.60 12.04
N ARG A 582 11.77 15.57 11.78
CA ARG A 582 12.77 16.03 12.76
C ARG A 582 12.14 16.61 14.02
N ASN A 583 10.99 17.26 13.89
CA ASN A 583 10.27 17.89 15.00
C ASN A 583 9.33 16.92 15.75
N GLN A 584 9.22 15.65 15.31
CA GLN A 584 8.37 14.62 15.94
C GLN A 584 6.92 15.09 16.17
N VAL A 585 6.36 15.71 15.15
CA VAL A 585 5.09 16.46 15.24
C VAL A 585 3.87 15.54 15.42
N ILE A 586 3.94 14.32 14.92
CA ILE A 586 2.99 13.25 15.21
C ILE A 586 3.51 12.52 16.46
N SER A 587 2.72 12.54 17.54
CA SER A 587 3.12 11.89 18.79
C SER A 587 3.24 10.37 18.61
N GLU A 588 4.18 9.72 19.30
CA GLU A 588 4.31 8.24 19.35
C GLU A 588 3.01 7.52 19.72
N LYS A 589 2.06 8.19 20.37
CA LYS A 589 0.75 7.64 20.77
C LYS A 589 -0.26 7.48 19.64
N LEU A 590 -0.03 8.10 18.48
CA LEU A 590 -1.02 8.13 17.40
C LEU A 590 -1.02 6.83 16.58
N ASP A 591 0.04 6.01 16.54
CA ASP A 591 0.16 4.87 15.61
C ASP A 591 0.01 5.29 14.12
N TRP A 592 0.50 6.49 13.75
CA TRP A 592 0.50 7.00 12.36
C TRP A 592 1.89 7.50 11.96
N GLU A 593 2.27 7.31 10.71
CA GLU A 593 3.50 7.83 10.10
C GLU A 593 3.21 8.90 9.04
N ILE A 594 4.21 9.73 8.72
CA ILE A 594 4.11 10.77 7.68
C ILE A 594 4.61 10.17 6.36
N ASP A 595 3.70 9.99 5.40
CA ASP A 595 4.07 9.55 4.05
C ASP A 595 4.66 10.71 3.24
N ARG A 596 3.99 11.87 3.32
CA ARG A 596 4.31 13.06 2.54
C ARG A 596 3.80 14.33 3.24
N ALA A 597 4.55 15.42 3.17
CA ALA A 597 4.09 16.73 3.62
C ALA A 597 4.50 17.87 2.69
N TRP A 598 3.63 18.88 2.55
CA TRP A 598 3.91 20.05 1.72
C TRP A 598 3.22 21.31 2.23
N VAL A 599 3.75 22.46 1.80
CA VAL A 599 3.12 23.77 1.89
C VAL A 599 3.08 24.35 0.50
N SER A 600 1.91 24.80 0.06
CA SER A 600 1.72 25.31 -1.30
C SER A 600 0.85 26.55 -1.34
N GLN A 601 0.99 27.29 -2.43
CA GLN A 601 0.23 28.49 -2.73
C GLN A 601 -0.65 28.22 -3.94
N GLU A 602 -1.96 28.45 -3.81
CA GLU A 602 -2.91 28.28 -4.91
C GLU A 602 -3.74 29.54 -5.14
N ILE A 603 -4.14 29.72 -6.39
CA ILE A 603 -5.14 30.72 -6.76
C ILE A 603 -6.45 29.99 -7.02
N VAL A 604 -7.46 30.26 -6.20
CA VAL A 604 -8.76 29.56 -6.27
C VAL A 604 -9.92 30.52 -6.50
N PRO A 605 -10.89 30.16 -7.37
CA PRO A 605 -12.15 30.88 -7.45
C PRO A 605 -13.00 30.63 -6.21
N VAL A 606 -13.57 31.68 -5.64
CA VAL A 606 -14.53 31.60 -4.53
C VAL A 606 -15.91 31.92 -5.08
N GLY A 607 -16.83 30.96 -4.99
CA GLY A 607 -18.21 31.14 -5.41
C GLY A 607 -18.91 32.15 -4.51
N THR A 608 -19.31 33.30 -5.05
CA THR A 608 -19.84 34.41 -4.24
C THR A 608 -21.17 34.09 -3.57
N ARG A 609 -21.99 33.21 -4.15
CA ARG A 609 -23.35 32.87 -3.70
C ARG A 609 -24.22 34.10 -3.38
N GLY A 610 -23.92 35.26 -3.98
CA GLY A 610 -24.61 36.53 -3.72
C GLY A 610 -24.21 37.25 -2.43
N ASP A 611 -23.12 36.85 -1.76
CA ASP A 611 -22.63 37.52 -0.55
C ASP A 611 -22.24 38.98 -0.86
N PRO A 612 -22.83 39.98 -0.17
CA PRO A 612 -22.54 41.39 -0.37
C PRO A 612 -21.06 41.76 -0.21
N THR A 613 -20.29 40.99 0.57
CA THR A 613 -18.86 41.24 0.77
C THR A 613 -18.03 41.05 -0.49
N TYR A 614 -18.52 40.26 -1.46
CA TYR A 614 -17.86 40.06 -2.75
C TYR A 614 -18.36 40.99 -3.86
N VAL A 615 -19.31 41.88 -3.55
CA VAL A 615 -19.82 42.88 -4.51
C VAL A 615 -18.72 43.90 -4.81
N GLY A 616 -18.42 44.10 -6.10
CA GLY A 616 -17.36 45.01 -6.56
C GLY A 616 -16.02 44.34 -6.87
N HIS A 617 -15.88 43.02 -6.69
CA HIS A 617 -14.66 42.28 -7.04
C HIS A 617 -14.52 41.96 -8.55
N GLY A 618 -15.43 42.43 -9.40
CA GLY A 618 -15.27 42.47 -10.86
C GLY A 618 -15.51 41.16 -11.62
N SER A 619 -15.82 40.05 -10.94
CA SER A 619 -16.22 38.77 -11.53
C SER A 619 -17.29 38.06 -10.69
N VAL A 620 -18.04 37.14 -11.32
CA VAL A 620 -19.04 36.27 -10.65
C VAL A 620 -18.37 35.39 -9.60
N ASP A 621 -17.12 34.96 -9.87
CA ASP A 621 -16.24 34.23 -8.96
C ASP A 621 -14.89 34.96 -8.82
N PRO A 622 -14.66 35.73 -7.73
CA PRO A 622 -13.37 36.35 -7.45
C PRO A 622 -12.31 35.30 -7.14
N MET A 623 -11.11 35.50 -7.68
CA MET A 623 -9.95 34.63 -7.42
C MET A 623 -9.23 35.09 -6.15
N PHE A 624 -8.96 34.17 -5.21
CA PHE A 624 -8.23 34.45 -3.99
C PHE A 624 -6.90 33.69 -3.94
N SER A 625 -5.90 34.30 -3.31
CA SER A 625 -4.66 33.61 -2.95
C SER A 625 -4.90 32.81 -1.68
N ARG A 626 -4.60 31.52 -1.74
CA ARG A 626 -4.80 30.55 -0.68
C ARG A 626 -3.49 29.84 -0.35
N ILE A 627 -3.23 29.63 0.92
CA ILE A 627 -2.14 28.78 1.42
C ILE A 627 -2.74 27.47 1.89
N THR A 628 -2.11 26.37 1.50
CA THR A 628 -2.51 25.02 1.89
C THR A 628 -1.31 24.32 2.52
N MET A 629 -1.49 23.80 3.74
CA MET A 629 -0.58 22.85 4.37
C MET A 629 -1.24 21.47 4.37
N GLY A 630 -0.57 20.48 3.79
CA GLY A 630 -1.04 19.09 3.78
C GLY A 630 0.01 18.15 4.35
N VAL A 631 -0.42 17.20 5.17
CA VAL A 631 0.37 16.07 5.65
C VAL A 631 -0.45 14.81 5.37
N LEU A 632 0.04 13.98 4.46
CA LEU A 632 -0.53 12.67 4.17
C LEU A 632 0.06 11.68 5.18
N THR A 633 -0.81 10.99 5.90
CA THR A 633 -0.43 10.04 6.94
C THR A 633 -1.06 8.68 6.70
N SER A 634 -0.35 7.62 7.06
CA SER A 634 -0.82 6.24 7.03
C SER A 634 -0.64 5.58 8.42
N PRO A 635 -1.44 4.55 8.77
CA PRO A 635 -1.28 3.82 10.03
C PRO A 635 0.07 3.10 10.07
N SER A 636 0.76 3.12 11.21
CA SER A 636 2.10 2.53 11.44
C SER A 636 2.15 0.98 11.42
N ARG A 637 1.14 0.34 10.83
CA ARG A 637 1.09 -1.12 10.67
C ARG A 637 1.84 -1.49 9.39
N ILE A 638 2.71 -2.48 9.48
CA ILE A 638 3.37 -3.12 8.33
C ILE A 638 2.29 -3.46 7.30
N ASN A 639 2.25 -2.70 6.21
CA ASN A 639 1.30 -2.93 5.13
C ASN A 639 2.03 -3.70 4.03
N VAL A 640 1.34 -4.65 3.39
CA VAL A 640 1.93 -5.37 2.25
C VAL A 640 2.29 -4.40 1.12
N ARG A 641 1.62 -3.24 1.06
CA ARG A 641 1.89 -2.13 0.13
C ARG A 641 3.28 -1.49 0.31
N ASP A 642 3.89 -1.58 1.49
CA ASP A 642 5.22 -1.01 1.73
C ASP A 642 6.33 -1.83 1.04
N PHE A 643 6.04 -3.10 0.73
CA PHE A 643 6.99 -4.05 0.14
C PHE A 643 6.67 -4.42 -1.30
N VAL A 644 5.44 -4.16 -1.75
CA VAL A 644 4.95 -4.52 -3.09
C VAL A 644 4.40 -3.25 -3.75
N PRO A 645 5.10 -2.69 -4.77
CA PRO A 645 4.62 -1.53 -5.51
C PRO A 645 3.25 -1.80 -6.14
N GLU A 646 2.43 -0.75 -6.29
CA GLU A 646 1.02 -0.89 -6.70
C GLU A 646 0.84 -1.65 -8.02
N GLU A 647 1.75 -1.42 -8.97
CA GLU A 647 1.81 -2.10 -10.27
C GLU A 647 1.89 -3.63 -10.16
N TYR A 648 2.44 -4.18 -9.07
CA TYR A 648 2.59 -5.62 -8.90
C TYR A 648 1.34 -6.32 -8.36
N PHE A 649 0.38 -5.59 -7.76
CA PHE A 649 -0.85 -6.24 -7.27
C PHE A 649 -1.66 -6.86 -8.41
N VAL A 650 -1.69 -6.26 -9.60
CA VAL A 650 -2.38 -6.86 -10.76
C VAL A 650 -1.76 -8.20 -11.12
N TYR A 651 -0.43 -8.32 -11.15
CA TYR A 651 0.26 -9.57 -11.43
C TYR A 651 0.06 -10.62 -10.34
N LEU A 652 0.08 -10.22 -9.07
CA LEU A 652 -0.21 -11.11 -7.94
C LEU A 652 -1.66 -11.63 -7.99
N ALA A 653 -2.62 -10.79 -8.36
CA ALA A 653 -4.01 -11.19 -8.55
C ALA A 653 -4.13 -12.21 -9.70
N ILE A 654 -3.52 -11.95 -10.85
CA ILE A 654 -3.49 -12.90 -11.99
C ILE A 654 -2.85 -14.23 -11.55
N PHE A 655 -1.72 -14.20 -10.84
CA PHE A 655 -1.06 -15.39 -10.33
C PHE A 655 -1.97 -16.18 -9.36
N GLY A 656 -2.66 -15.48 -8.46
CA GLY A 656 -3.63 -16.07 -7.56
C GLY A 656 -4.82 -16.74 -8.30
N VAL A 657 -5.34 -16.10 -9.36
CA VAL A 657 -6.39 -16.67 -10.22
C VAL A 657 -5.88 -17.91 -10.96
N LEU A 658 -4.73 -17.82 -11.62
CA LEU A 658 -4.15 -18.94 -12.38
C LEU A 658 -3.82 -20.12 -11.47
N GLY A 659 -3.22 -19.88 -10.30
CA GLY A 659 -2.97 -20.89 -9.28
C GLY A 659 -4.25 -21.56 -8.81
N THR A 660 -5.32 -20.78 -8.63
CA THR A 660 -6.64 -21.31 -8.26
C THR A 660 -7.24 -22.19 -9.37
N VAL A 661 -7.25 -21.71 -10.61
CA VAL A 661 -7.75 -22.45 -11.77
C VAL A 661 -6.96 -23.74 -11.93
N PHE A 662 -5.63 -23.68 -11.83
CA PHE A 662 -4.78 -24.86 -11.95
C PHE A 662 -5.01 -25.86 -10.80
N ALA A 663 -5.19 -25.40 -9.56
CA ALA A 663 -5.58 -26.26 -8.44
C ALA A 663 -6.94 -26.95 -8.67
N VAL A 664 -7.91 -26.25 -9.26
CA VAL A 664 -9.21 -26.84 -9.65
C VAL A 664 -9.04 -27.85 -10.79
N LEU A 665 -8.20 -27.57 -11.78
CA LEU A 665 -7.90 -28.50 -12.88
C LEU A 665 -7.20 -29.76 -12.39
N MET A 666 -6.28 -29.65 -11.43
CA MET A 666 -5.65 -30.81 -10.77
C MET A 666 -6.68 -31.71 -10.08
N ASP A 667 -7.74 -31.11 -9.52
CA ASP A 667 -8.82 -31.85 -8.87
C ASP A 667 -9.77 -32.54 -9.88
N ARG A 668 -9.80 -32.09 -11.15
CA ARG A 668 -10.73 -32.59 -12.19
C ARG A 668 -10.36 -33.96 -12.80
N LYS A 669 -9.36 -34.69 -12.28
CA LYS A 669 -9.04 -36.05 -12.75
C LYS A 669 -8.83 -37.04 -11.61
N LYS A 670 -9.14 -38.33 -11.89
CA LYS A 670 -8.85 -39.55 -11.11
C LYS A 670 -7.33 -39.78 -10.88
N HIS A 671 -6.59 -38.76 -10.49
CA HIS A 671 -5.16 -38.85 -10.18
C HIS A 671 -5.02 -38.97 -8.66
N GLY A 672 -4.46 -40.10 -8.20
CA GLY A 672 -4.42 -40.50 -6.79
C GLY A 672 -3.68 -39.56 -5.85
N ARG A 673 -3.49 -40.01 -4.59
CA ARG A 673 -3.03 -39.28 -3.38
C ARG A 673 -1.85 -38.31 -3.52
N PHE A 674 -1.06 -38.41 -4.58
CA PHE A 674 -0.02 -37.42 -4.90
C PHE A 674 -0.67 -36.05 -5.15
N TRP A 675 -1.52 -35.94 -6.17
CA TRP A 675 -2.07 -34.68 -6.69
C TRP A 675 -2.96 -33.91 -5.71
N SER A 676 -3.59 -34.61 -4.77
CA SER A 676 -4.43 -33.98 -3.73
C SER A 676 -3.64 -33.12 -2.74
N ALA A 677 -2.37 -33.46 -2.48
CA ALA A 677 -1.52 -32.66 -1.61
C ALA A 677 -1.01 -31.41 -2.34
N GLN A 678 -0.60 -31.54 -3.60
CA GLN A 678 -0.11 -30.39 -4.36
C GLN A 678 -1.22 -29.38 -4.70
N SER A 679 -2.43 -29.81 -5.03
CA SER A 679 -3.52 -28.86 -5.28
C SER A 679 -3.98 -28.13 -4.01
N TRP A 680 -3.77 -28.74 -2.83
CA TRP A 680 -3.99 -28.06 -1.55
C TRP A 680 -2.90 -27.02 -1.24
N ILE A 681 -1.62 -27.39 -1.38
CA ILE A 681 -0.49 -26.45 -1.21
C ILE A 681 -0.63 -25.27 -2.17
N LEU A 682 -1.03 -25.53 -3.41
CA LEU A 682 -1.24 -24.47 -4.39
C LEU A 682 -2.36 -23.50 -3.98
N ARG A 683 -3.46 -23.99 -3.38
CA ARG A 683 -4.52 -23.11 -2.82
C ARG A 683 -4.04 -22.36 -1.59
N LEU A 684 -3.25 -23.00 -0.73
CA LEU A 684 -2.66 -22.37 0.45
C LEU A 684 -1.79 -21.16 0.08
N MET A 685 -1.12 -21.20 -1.08
CA MET A 685 -0.37 -20.06 -1.61
C MET A 685 -1.24 -19.10 -2.43
N ALA A 686 -2.05 -19.61 -3.37
CA ALA A 686 -2.75 -18.80 -4.34
C ALA A 686 -3.93 -18.02 -3.76
N TRP A 687 -4.69 -18.58 -2.81
CA TRP A 687 -5.89 -17.93 -2.28
C TRP A 687 -5.59 -16.74 -1.37
N PRO A 688 -4.61 -16.80 -0.44
CA PRO A 688 -4.21 -15.62 0.32
C PRO A 688 -3.60 -14.52 -0.56
N VAL A 689 -2.78 -14.88 -1.56
CA VAL A 689 -2.22 -13.92 -2.51
C VAL A 689 -3.33 -13.27 -3.35
N LEU A 690 -4.30 -14.05 -3.81
CA LEU A 690 -5.46 -13.54 -4.54
C LEU A 690 -6.31 -12.62 -3.68
N LEU A 691 -6.52 -12.98 -2.41
CA LEU A 691 -7.28 -12.17 -1.47
C LEU A 691 -6.57 -10.84 -1.19
N LEU A 692 -5.26 -10.87 -0.90
CA LEU A 692 -4.45 -9.66 -0.72
C LEU A 692 -4.50 -8.75 -1.95
N ALA A 693 -4.19 -9.31 -3.12
CA ALA A 693 -4.01 -8.50 -4.32
C ALA A 693 -5.34 -8.04 -4.91
N GLY A 694 -6.31 -8.95 -5.05
CA GLY A 694 -7.64 -8.64 -5.55
C GLY A 694 -8.43 -7.75 -4.59
N GLY A 695 -8.30 -7.97 -3.28
CA GLY A 695 -8.92 -7.14 -2.25
C GLY A 695 -8.39 -5.72 -2.26
N SER A 696 -7.06 -5.54 -2.29
CA SER A 696 -6.44 -4.22 -2.36
C SER A 696 -6.86 -3.44 -3.61
N LEU A 697 -6.81 -4.07 -4.80
CA LEU A 697 -7.24 -3.42 -6.05
C LEU A 697 -8.72 -3.02 -6.02
N LEU A 698 -9.57 -3.86 -5.44
CA LEU A 698 -11.00 -3.59 -5.32
C LEU A 698 -11.29 -2.48 -4.31
N LEU A 699 -10.54 -2.41 -3.20
CA LEU A 699 -10.66 -1.31 -2.23
C LEU A 699 -10.19 0.02 -2.81
N ASP A 700 -9.07 0.04 -3.56
CA ASP A 700 -8.59 1.27 -4.20
C ASP A 700 -9.59 1.79 -5.23
N TRP A 701 -10.12 0.89 -6.07
CA TRP A 701 -11.21 1.23 -6.99
C TRP A 701 -12.47 1.73 -6.24
N ALA A 702 -12.86 1.06 -5.15
CA ALA A 702 -14.03 1.42 -4.37
C ALA A 702 -13.90 2.81 -3.72
N VAL A 703 -12.74 3.16 -3.16
CA VAL A 703 -12.48 4.50 -2.60
C VAL A 703 -12.53 5.57 -3.67
N VAL A 704 -12.08 5.26 -4.88
CA VAL A 704 -12.07 6.20 -5.99
C VAL A 704 -13.49 6.46 -6.51
N GLU A 705 -14.32 5.43 -6.62
CA GLU A 705 -15.58 5.51 -7.40
C GLU A 705 -16.86 5.48 -6.56
N LEU A 706 -16.81 4.99 -5.30
CA LEU A 706 -17.99 4.78 -4.46
C LEU A 706 -18.06 5.79 -3.30
N GLN A 707 -19.27 5.97 -2.76
CA GLN A 707 -19.49 6.75 -1.53
C GLN A 707 -19.01 5.99 -0.29
N ALA A 708 -18.60 6.72 0.75
CA ALA A 708 -17.98 6.17 1.97
C ALA A 708 -18.73 4.97 2.58
N GLY A 709 -20.06 5.05 2.72
CA GLY A 709 -20.84 3.95 3.31
C GLY A 709 -20.80 2.62 2.53
N TYR A 710 -20.54 2.65 1.22
CA TYR A 710 -20.33 1.42 0.44
C TYR A 710 -18.92 0.86 0.62
N VAL A 711 -17.93 1.72 0.85
CA VAL A 711 -16.55 1.32 1.13
C VAL A 711 -16.49 0.52 2.43
N ASP A 712 -17.14 1.00 3.49
CA ASP A 712 -17.17 0.30 4.80
C ASP A 712 -17.77 -1.10 4.68
N MET A 713 -18.83 -1.27 3.88
CA MET A 713 -19.42 -2.58 3.62
C MET A 713 -18.46 -3.50 2.87
N ILE A 714 -17.71 -2.96 1.89
CA ILE A 714 -16.72 -3.73 1.14
C ILE A 714 -15.56 -4.15 2.05
N VAL A 715 -15.09 -3.26 2.91
CA VAL A 715 -14.05 -3.54 3.92
C VAL A 715 -14.52 -4.64 4.88
N LEU A 716 -15.74 -4.54 5.40
CA LEU A 716 -16.32 -5.57 6.26
C LEU A 716 -16.36 -6.95 5.59
N VAL A 717 -16.78 -7.00 4.32
CA VAL A 717 -16.81 -8.25 3.53
C VAL A 717 -15.38 -8.78 3.32
N TYR A 718 -14.44 -7.90 2.99
CA TYR A 718 -13.03 -8.23 2.80
C TYR A 718 -12.40 -8.82 4.07
N ASP A 719 -12.63 -8.20 5.23
CA ASP A 719 -12.15 -8.67 6.53
C ASP A 719 -12.79 -10.01 6.94
N CYS A 720 -14.07 -10.24 6.59
CA CYS A 720 -14.71 -11.54 6.78
C CYS A 720 -14.06 -12.63 5.91
N LEU A 721 -13.66 -12.32 4.67
CA LEU A 721 -13.02 -13.27 3.76
C LEU A 721 -11.68 -13.77 4.31
N TRP A 722 -10.95 -12.95 5.09
CA TRP A 722 -9.72 -13.35 5.77
C TRP A 722 -9.89 -14.47 6.79
N TRP A 723 -11.11 -14.69 7.29
CA TRP A 723 -11.44 -15.82 8.15
C TRP A 723 -12.06 -17.00 7.39
N ILE A 724 -12.90 -16.72 6.40
CA ILE A 724 -13.62 -17.74 5.63
C ILE A 724 -12.67 -18.52 4.71
N VAL A 725 -11.71 -17.85 4.06
CA VAL A 725 -10.78 -18.47 3.11
C VAL A 725 -9.84 -19.48 3.81
N PRO A 726 -9.14 -19.14 4.91
CA PRO A 726 -8.38 -20.11 5.69
C PRO A 726 -9.24 -21.24 6.25
N ALA A 727 -10.45 -20.96 6.74
CA ALA A 727 -11.39 -21.99 7.21
C ALA A 727 -11.72 -23.00 6.09
N ARG A 728 -11.93 -22.52 4.86
CA ARG A 728 -12.15 -23.38 3.70
C ARG A 728 -10.92 -24.23 3.36
N ILE A 729 -9.72 -23.65 3.40
CA ILE A 729 -8.45 -24.36 3.16
C ILE A 729 -8.23 -25.44 4.22
N ALA A 730 -8.49 -25.13 5.50
CA ALA A 730 -8.42 -26.08 6.61
C ALA A 730 -9.44 -27.21 6.47
N GLY A 731 -10.67 -26.91 6.04
CA GLY A 731 -11.69 -27.93 5.74
C GLY A 731 -11.25 -28.88 4.61
N ILE A 732 -10.64 -28.36 3.55
CA ILE A 732 -10.05 -29.19 2.48
C ILE A 732 -8.88 -30.03 3.01
N ALA A 733 -8.05 -29.47 3.91
CA ALA A 733 -6.95 -30.20 4.54
C ALA A 733 -7.47 -31.37 5.38
N LEU A 734 -8.47 -31.11 6.22
CA LEU A 734 -9.10 -32.12 7.08
C LEU A 734 -9.66 -33.27 6.24
N GLU A 735 -10.36 -32.95 5.16
CA GLU A 735 -10.90 -33.93 4.22
C GLU A 735 -9.79 -34.80 3.60
N ARG A 736 -8.72 -34.18 3.10
CA ARG A 736 -7.69 -34.87 2.30
C ARG A 736 -6.63 -35.60 3.12
N PHE A 737 -6.27 -35.07 4.29
CA PHE A 737 -5.17 -35.58 5.10
C PHE A 737 -5.63 -36.40 6.31
N LEU A 738 -6.86 -36.20 6.78
CA LEU A 738 -7.42 -36.98 7.89
C LEU A 738 -8.43 -38.03 7.40
N TRP A 739 -9.53 -37.60 6.77
CA TRP A 739 -10.65 -38.50 6.46
C TRP A 739 -10.31 -39.51 5.37
N VAL A 740 -9.84 -39.05 4.20
CA VAL A 740 -9.52 -39.95 3.08
C VAL A 740 -8.46 -41.00 3.44
N PRO A 741 -7.35 -40.67 4.14
CA PRO A 741 -6.38 -41.69 4.56
C PRO A 741 -6.93 -42.68 5.58
N LEU A 742 -7.79 -42.22 6.50
CA LEU A 742 -8.43 -43.07 7.50
C LEU A 742 -9.38 -44.08 6.84
N GLU A 743 -10.17 -43.65 5.86
CA GLU A 743 -11.08 -44.52 5.09
C GLU A 743 -10.31 -45.59 4.30
N GLN A 744 -9.18 -45.21 3.72
CA GLN A 744 -8.32 -46.15 2.97
C GLN A 744 -7.67 -47.20 3.88
N HIS A 745 -7.20 -46.80 5.07
CA HIS A 745 -6.53 -47.71 5.99
C HIS A 745 -7.50 -48.66 6.69
N THR A 746 -8.67 -48.16 7.08
CA THR A 746 -9.69 -48.94 7.80
C THR A 746 -10.64 -49.70 6.89
N ARG A 747 -10.65 -49.39 5.57
CA ARG A 747 -11.61 -49.91 4.57
C ARG A 747 -13.08 -49.69 4.95
N ARG A 748 -13.36 -48.72 5.81
CA ARG A 748 -14.70 -48.32 6.25
C ARG A 748 -14.87 -46.85 5.93
N MET A 749 -16.02 -46.48 5.36
CA MET A 749 -16.36 -45.08 5.11
C MET A 749 -16.55 -44.36 6.44
N VAL A 750 -15.97 -43.16 6.59
CA VAL A 750 -16.22 -42.34 7.76
C VAL A 750 -17.64 -41.80 7.65
N PRO A 751 -18.49 -41.96 8.68
CA PRO A 751 -19.84 -41.42 8.66
C PRO A 751 -19.84 -39.91 8.38
N ASN A 752 -20.73 -39.46 7.48
CA ASN A 752 -20.85 -38.05 7.11
C ASN A 752 -21.05 -37.12 8.32
N VAL A 753 -21.69 -37.61 9.39
CA VAL A 753 -21.89 -36.87 10.63
C VAL A 753 -20.56 -36.44 11.27
N ILE A 754 -19.56 -37.33 11.31
CA ILE A 754 -18.24 -37.05 11.89
C ILE A 754 -17.48 -36.03 11.01
N ARG A 755 -17.60 -36.19 9.68
CA ARG A 755 -17.00 -35.28 8.70
C ARG A 755 -17.58 -33.87 8.79
N MET A 756 -18.91 -33.77 8.89
CA MET A 756 -19.63 -32.52 9.08
C MET A 756 -19.27 -31.88 10.41
N PHE A 757 -19.16 -32.67 11.49
CA PHE A 757 -18.73 -32.17 12.79
C PHE A 757 -17.34 -31.53 12.73
N GLY A 758 -16.36 -32.19 12.09
CA GLY A 758 -15.01 -31.64 11.93
C GLY A 758 -15.01 -30.31 11.16
N SER A 759 -15.78 -30.23 10.07
CA SER A 759 -15.89 -28.99 9.28
C SER A 759 -16.65 -27.88 10.04
N LEU A 760 -17.71 -28.24 10.79
CA LEU A 760 -18.50 -27.31 11.60
C LEU A 760 -17.62 -26.61 12.65
N ASN A 761 -16.75 -27.35 13.35
CA ASN A 761 -15.85 -26.76 14.34
C ASN A 761 -14.89 -25.72 13.72
N ILE A 762 -14.38 -25.98 12.51
CA ILE A 762 -13.51 -25.03 11.80
C ILE A 762 -14.26 -23.72 11.49
N TYR A 763 -15.51 -23.81 11.02
CA TYR A 763 -16.32 -22.63 10.71
C TYR A 763 -16.84 -21.90 11.96
N ILE A 764 -17.12 -22.61 13.05
CA ILE A 764 -17.42 -21.99 14.35
C ILE A 764 -16.23 -21.17 14.84
N LEU A 765 -15.01 -21.71 14.77
CA LEU A 765 -13.79 -20.99 15.15
C LEU A 765 -13.57 -19.74 14.28
N ALA A 766 -13.77 -19.87 12.96
CA ALA A 766 -13.68 -18.72 12.06
C ALA A 766 -14.75 -17.65 12.37
N SER A 767 -15.97 -18.08 12.73
CA SER A 767 -17.05 -17.17 13.11
C SER A 767 -16.74 -16.42 14.41
N PHE A 768 -16.14 -17.08 15.40
CA PHE A 768 -15.63 -16.41 16.59
C PHE A 768 -14.52 -15.42 16.27
N GLY A 769 -13.61 -15.76 15.35
CA GLY A 769 -12.60 -14.83 14.85
C GLY A 769 -13.20 -13.59 14.20
N ILE A 770 -14.23 -13.77 13.36
CA ILE A 770 -14.97 -12.65 12.75
C ILE A 770 -15.63 -11.77 13.83
N ILE A 771 -16.36 -12.36 14.77
CA ILE A 771 -17.04 -11.59 15.84
C ILE A 771 -16.01 -10.83 16.70
N ALA A 772 -14.90 -11.46 17.05
CA ALA A 772 -13.88 -10.89 17.92
C ALA A 772 -13.03 -9.81 17.24
N PHE A 773 -12.58 -10.04 16.00
CA PHE A 773 -11.57 -9.20 15.34
C PHE A 773 -12.13 -8.31 14.24
N VAL A 774 -13.25 -8.66 13.62
CA VAL A 774 -13.87 -7.85 12.55
C VAL A 774 -14.96 -6.94 13.13
N PHE A 775 -15.78 -7.44 14.07
CA PHE A 775 -16.83 -6.66 14.73
C PHE A 775 -16.42 -6.07 16.09
N ASP A 776 -15.17 -6.32 16.52
CA ASP A 776 -14.61 -5.91 17.81
C ASP A 776 -15.50 -6.25 19.02
N GLN A 777 -16.23 -7.36 18.95
CA GLN A 777 -17.16 -7.78 20.01
C GLN A 777 -16.48 -8.68 21.02
N LYS A 778 -16.74 -8.42 22.30
CA LYS A 778 -16.24 -9.26 23.41
C LYS A 778 -16.92 -10.64 23.38
N ILE A 779 -16.16 -11.66 22.98
CA ILE A 779 -16.63 -13.06 22.95
C ILE A 779 -16.83 -13.70 24.33
N THR A 780 -16.47 -13.02 25.42
CA THR A 780 -16.52 -13.57 26.79
C THR A 780 -17.93 -14.01 27.21
N SER A 781 -18.98 -13.31 26.79
CA SER A 781 -20.38 -13.68 27.07
C SER A 781 -20.81 -14.94 26.31
N LEU A 782 -20.42 -15.06 25.04
CA LEU A 782 -20.64 -16.25 24.22
C LEU A 782 -19.83 -17.45 24.73
N LEU A 783 -18.58 -17.23 25.17
CA LEU A 783 -17.74 -18.29 25.71
C LEU A 783 -18.30 -18.83 27.04
N ALA A 784 -18.77 -17.93 27.93
CA ALA A 784 -19.38 -18.29 29.19
C ALA A 784 -20.64 -19.15 29.00
N THR A 785 -21.51 -18.80 28.05
CA THR A 785 -22.70 -19.59 27.71
C THR A 785 -22.35 -20.90 27.00
N SER A 786 -21.30 -20.93 26.19
CA SER A 786 -20.80 -22.16 25.55
C SER A 786 -20.24 -23.18 26.55
N GLY A 787 -19.70 -22.72 27.70
CA GLY A 787 -19.23 -23.60 28.77
C GLY A 787 -20.36 -24.44 29.37
N LEU A 788 -21.55 -23.84 29.56
CA LEU A 788 -22.73 -24.58 30.02
C LEU A 788 -23.17 -25.65 29.01
N LEU A 789 -23.17 -25.30 27.71
CA LEU A 789 -23.52 -26.25 26.65
C LEU A 789 -22.49 -27.38 26.53
N ALA A 790 -21.21 -27.07 26.63
CA ALA A 790 -20.12 -28.04 26.63
C ALA A 790 -20.22 -28.98 27.84
N MET A 791 -20.61 -28.48 29.01
CA MET A 791 -20.88 -29.29 30.19
C MET A 791 -22.06 -30.24 29.96
N ILE A 792 -23.19 -29.76 29.40
CA ILE A 792 -24.36 -30.59 29.07
C ILE A 792 -23.99 -31.70 28.08
N ILE A 793 -23.27 -31.36 27.00
CA ILE A 793 -22.81 -32.33 26.00
C ILE A 793 -21.81 -33.31 26.62
N GLY A 794 -20.89 -32.82 27.46
CA GLY A 794 -19.93 -33.63 28.19
C GLY A 794 -20.60 -34.67 29.09
N LEU A 795 -21.62 -34.26 29.85
CA LEU A 795 -22.45 -35.16 30.67
C LEU A 795 -23.18 -36.19 29.82
N ALA A 796 -23.74 -35.79 28.66
CA ALA A 796 -24.44 -36.71 27.76
C ALA A 796 -23.51 -37.75 27.11
N ILE A 797 -22.25 -37.40 26.86
CA ILE A 797 -21.26 -38.28 26.20
C ILE A 797 -20.42 -39.06 27.23
N GLN A 798 -20.40 -38.66 28.51
CA GLN A 798 -19.58 -39.26 29.58
C GLN A 798 -19.63 -40.79 29.59
N ALA A 799 -20.83 -41.38 29.53
CA ALA A 799 -21.01 -42.83 29.51
C ALA A 799 -20.40 -43.49 28.27
N ASN A 800 -20.45 -42.83 27.11
CA ASN A 800 -19.83 -43.35 25.88
C ASN A 800 -18.30 -43.31 25.97
N ILE A 801 -17.73 -42.24 26.51
CA ILE A 801 -16.27 -42.10 26.71
C ILE A 801 -15.76 -43.13 27.71
N SER A 802 -16.45 -43.33 28.83
CA SER A 802 -16.12 -44.37 29.81
C SER A 802 -16.03 -45.74 29.14
N ASN A 803 -17.02 -46.12 28.33
CA ASN A 803 -16.98 -47.38 27.59
C ASN A 803 -15.78 -47.51 26.62
N VAL A 804 -15.29 -46.42 26.03
CA VAL A 804 -14.09 -46.47 25.18
C VAL A 804 -12.84 -46.74 26.01
N PHE A 805 -12.66 -46.01 27.12
CA PHE A 805 -11.50 -46.20 27.99
C PHE A 805 -11.49 -47.58 28.64
N SER A 806 -12.66 -48.08 29.09
CA SER A 806 -12.78 -49.45 29.60
C SER A 806 -12.48 -50.48 28.51
N GLY A 807 -12.84 -50.22 27.25
CA GLY A 807 -12.48 -51.10 26.14
C GLY A 807 -10.97 -51.17 25.87
N ILE A 808 -10.26 -50.04 26.05
CA ILE A 808 -8.79 -49.98 25.98
C ILE A 808 -8.19 -50.73 27.18
N ALA A 809 -8.69 -50.49 28.40
CA ALA A 809 -8.24 -51.14 29.62
C ALA A 809 -8.38 -52.67 29.55
N ILE A 810 -9.55 -53.19 29.15
CA ILE A 810 -9.80 -54.63 28.95
C ILE A 810 -8.81 -55.23 27.94
N ASN A 811 -8.47 -54.52 26.86
CA ASN A 811 -7.49 -55.00 25.88
C ASN A 811 -6.04 -55.01 26.40
N ILE A 812 -5.69 -54.08 27.30
CA ILE A 812 -4.35 -53.96 27.88
C ILE A 812 -4.17 -54.98 29.01
N GLU A 813 -5.09 -55.00 29.97
CA GLU A 813 -5.01 -55.84 31.17
C GLU A 813 -5.37 -57.29 30.89
N ARG A 814 -6.17 -57.53 29.83
CA ARG A 814 -6.61 -58.86 29.38
C ARG A 814 -7.12 -59.76 30.51
N PRO A 815 -8.10 -59.31 31.33
CA PRO A 815 -8.75 -60.17 32.34
C PRO A 815 -9.44 -61.40 31.70
N PHE A 816 -9.80 -61.28 30.43
CA PHE A 816 -10.27 -62.34 29.56
C PHE A 816 -9.95 -61.99 28.10
N VAL A 817 -9.88 -63.00 27.24
CA VAL A 817 -9.69 -62.84 25.79
C VAL A 817 -10.83 -63.49 25.01
N VAL A 818 -10.92 -63.18 23.71
CA VAL A 818 -11.87 -63.86 22.81
C VAL A 818 -11.58 -65.37 22.83
N GLY A 819 -12.60 -66.17 23.11
CA GLY A 819 -12.55 -67.62 23.31
C GLY A 819 -12.63 -68.08 24.78
N ASP A 820 -12.45 -67.18 25.75
CA ASP A 820 -12.58 -67.53 27.17
C ASP A 820 -14.04 -67.71 27.57
N TRP A 821 -14.31 -68.69 28.44
CA TRP A 821 -15.59 -68.82 29.12
C TRP A 821 -15.62 -67.98 30.38
N VAL A 822 -16.53 -67.01 30.42
CA VAL A 822 -16.62 -66.03 31.48
C VAL A 822 -18.03 -65.88 32.01
N LYS A 823 -18.14 -65.49 33.28
CA LYS A 823 -19.35 -64.92 33.87
C LYS A 823 -19.03 -63.52 34.37
N ILE A 824 -19.75 -62.52 33.85
CA ILE A 824 -19.53 -61.10 34.14
C ILE A 824 -20.72 -60.60 34.97
N GLY A 825 -20.50 -60.32 36.25
CA GLY A 825 -21.55 -59.98 37.21
C GLY A 825 -22.61 -61.09 37.33
N ASP A 826 -23.89 -60.71 37.33
CA ASP A 826 -25.03 -61.63 37.43
C ASP A 826 -25.51 -62.18 36.09
N LEU A 827 -24.78 -61.93 34.99
CA LEU A 827 -25.14 -62.44 33.67
C LEU A 827 -24.97 -63.95 33.57
N GLU A 828 -25.66 -64.56 32.60
CA GLU A 828 -25.41 -65.95 32.22
C GLU A 828 -23.95 -66.12 31.77
N GLU A 829 -23.35 -67.24 32.16
CA GLU A 829 -22.04 -67.60 31.66
C GLU A 829 -22.04 -67.85 30.15
N GLY A 830 -20.94 -67.53 29.50
CA GLY A 830 -20.80 -67.75 28.06
C GLY A 830 -19.38 -67.55 27.56
N GLU A 831 -19.19 -67.84 26.28
CA GLU A 831 -17.92 -67.67 25.58
C GLU A 831 -17.79 -66.25 25.03
N VAL A 832 -16.65 -65.59 25.28
CA VAL A 832 -16.37 -64.27 24.69
C VAL A 832 -16.14 -64.44 23.19
N VAL A 833 -17.06 -63.94 22.36
CA VAL A 833 -16.98 -64.08 20.90
C VAL A 833 -16.37 -62.87 20.20
N ASP A 834 -16.48 -61.68 20.79
CA ASP A 834 -15.99 -60.44 20.19
C ASP A 834 -15.81 -59.36 21.27
N ILE A 835 -14.73 -58.59 21.17
CA ILE A 835 -14.47 -57.42 22.02
C ILE A 835 -14.35 -56.22 21.09
N THR A 836 -15.39 -55.38 21.07
CA THR A 836 -15.42 -54.16 20.25
C THR A 836 -14.95 -52.95 21.06
N TRP A 837 -14.80 -51.80 20.39
CA TRP A 837 -14.42 -50.55 21.06
C TRP A 837 -15.44 -50.05 22.11
N ARG A 838 -16.68 -50.57 22.13
CA ARG A 838 -17.75 -50.16 23.08
C ARG A 838 -18.36 -51.30 23.88
N THR A 839 -18.35 -52.53 23.37
CA THR A 839 -19.03 -53.67 24.00
C THR A 839 -18.23 -54.97 23.91
N VAL A 840 -18.28 -55.78 24.96
CA VAL A 840 -17.91 -57.20 24.98
C VAL A 840 -19.14 -58.01 24.59
N ARG A 841 -18.99 -58.96 23.67
CA ARG A 841 -20.06 -59.87 23.27
C ARG A 841 -19.75 -61.26 23.80
N VAL A 842 -20.68 -61.77 24.61
CA VAL A 842 -20.60 -63.09 25.25
C VAL A 842 -21.72 -63.96 24.68
N LYS A 843 -21.38 -65.14 24.18
CA LYS A 843 -22.35 -66.11 23.68
C LYS A 843 -22.70 -67.10 24.80
N SER A 844 -23.93 -67.02 25.31
CA SER A 844 -24.47 -67.95 26.32
C SER A 844 -24.54 -69.38 25.77
N ARG A 845 -24.50 -70.38 26.66
CA ARG A 845 -24.73 -71.80 26.32
C ARG A 845 -26.07 -72.02 25.61
N ASN A 846 -27.06 -71.20 25.91
CA ASN A 846 -28.39 -71.22 25.29
C ASN A 846 -28.41 -70.65 23.85
N GLY A 847 -27.26 -70.18 23.34
CA GLY A 847 -27.10 -69.68 21.97
C GLY A 847 -27.33 -68.17 21.79
N PHE A 848 -27.75 -67.45 22.82
CA PHE A 848 -27.93 -65.98 22.77
C PHE A 848 -26.59 -65.24 22.80
N THR A 849 -26.50 -64.10 22.10
CA THR A 849 -25.35 -63.19 22.22
C THR A 849 -25.70 -62.02 23.12
N ILE A 850 -25.08 -61.96 24.29
CA ILE A 850 -25.21 -60.92 25.30
C ILE A 850 -24.16 -59.84 24.99
N SER A 851 -24.60 -58.61 24.74
CA SER A 851 -23.70 -57.48 24.48
C SER A 851 -23.59 -56.60 25.72
N VAL A 852 -22.44 -56.67 26.39
CA VAL A 852 -22.15 -55.93 27.63
C VAL A 852 -21.34 -54.69 27.27
N PRO A 853 -21.78 -53.47 27.64
CA PRO A 853 -20.95 -52.27 27.55
C PRO A 853 -19.61 -52.46 28.27
N ASN A 854 -18.51 -52.04 27.64
CA ASN A 854 -17.16 -52.24 28.18
C ASN A 854 -16.99 -51.63 29.58
N GLY A 855 -17.65 -50.50 29.86
CA GLY A 855 -17.66 -49.87 31.19
C GLY A 855 -18.21 -50.81 32.25
N GLN A 856 -19.38 -51.39 31.99
CA GLN A 856 -19.99 -52.38 32.88
C GLN A 856 -19.16 -53.67 32.98
N ALA A 857 -18.62 -54.15 31.86
CA ALA A 857 -17.78 -55.36 31.84
C ALA A 857 -16.47 -55.22 32.60
N SER A 858 -15.95 -53.99 32.73
CA SER A 858 -14.73 -53.69 33.48
C SER A 858 -15.00 -53.45 34.96
N GLU A 859 -16.21 -52.99 35.32
CA GLU A 859 -16.60 -52.71 36.71
C GLU A 859 -17.12 -53.95 37.44
N TRP A 860 -17.80 -54.86 36.73
CA TRP A 860 -18.37 -56.05 37.34
C TRP A 860 -17.32 -57.13 37.61
N PRO A 861 -17.46 -57.92 38.70
CA PRO A 861 -16.61 -59.07 38.94
C PRO A 861 -16.66 -60.06 37.77
N VAL A 862 -15.49 -60.44 37.26
CA VAL A 862 -15.37 -61.39 36.14
C VAL A 862 -14.81 -62.71 36.64
N HIS A 863 -15.61 -63.76 36.53
CA HIS A 863 -15.16 -65.13 36.74
C HIS A 863 -14.71 -65.69 35.39
N ASN A 864 -13.40 -65.85 35.21
CA ASN A 864 -12.83 -66.48 34.02
C ASN A 864 -12.58 -67.97 34.30
N TYR A 865 -13.43 -68.83 33.74
CA TYR A 865 -13.37 -70.28 33.96
C TYR A 865 -12.27 -70.96 33.13
N THR A 866 -11.70 -70.28 32.13
CA THR A 866 -10.69 -70.84 31.22
C THR A 866 -9.26 -70.38 31.56
N ALA A 867 -9.09 -69.25 32.28
CA ALA A 867 -7.77 -68.69 32.62
C ALA A 867 -6.84 -69.68 33.35
N GLY A 868 -7.38 -70.50 34.25
CA GLY A 868 -6.61 -71.47 35.05
C GLY A 868 -6.18 -72.74 34.32
N LYS A 869 -6.52 -72.92 33.03
CA LYS A 869 -6.37 -74.14 32.20
C LYS A 869 -7.10 -75.40 32.71
N VAL A 870 -7.36 -75.50 34.01
CA VAL A 870 -8.12 -76.56 34.65
C VAL A 870 -9.17 -75.94 35.57
N THR A 871 -10.40 -76.42 35.50
CA THR A 871 -11.51 -75.89 36.30
C THR A 871 -11.99 -76.95 37.28
N ARG A 872 -12.12 -76.57 38.55
CA ARG A 872 -12.69 -77.46 39.57
C ARG A 872 -14.21 -77.44 39.49
N LEU A 873 -14.80 -78.61 39.35
CA LEU A 873 -16.23 -78.85 39.53
C LEU A 873 -16.43 -79.64 40.81
N SER A 874 -17.59 -79.46 41.43
CA SER A 874 -17.93 -80.19 42.64
C SER A 874 -19.42 -80.42 42.76
N PHE A 875 -19.80 -81.54 43.36
CA PHE A 875 -21.16 -81.82 43.81
C PHE A 875 -21.10 -82.51 45.17
N ALA A 876 -22.23 -82.55 45.87
CA ALA A 876 -22.34 -83.19 47.17
C ALA A 876 -23.37 -84.33 47.14
N LEU A 877 -23.04 -85.40 47.85
CA LEU A 877 -23.90 -86.57 48.04
C LEU A 877 -24.15 -86.77 49.52
N ASN A 878 -25.41 -87.01 49.89
CA ASN A 878 -25.80 -87.44 51.21
C ASN A 878 -26.03 -88.95 51.20
N VAL A 879 -25.45 -89.67 52.14
CA VAL A 879 -25.53 -91.12 52.26
C VAL A 879 -26.12 -91.50 53.61
N ASP A 880 -26.94 -92.54 53.63
CA ASP A 880 -27.52 -93.15 54.83
C ASP A 880 -26.44 -93.51 55.88
N PRO A 881 -26.67 -93.26 57.19
CA PRO A 881 -25.70 -93.49 58.25
C PRO A 881 -25.30 -94.96 58.45
N ASP A 882 -26.07 -95.91 57.93
CA ASP A 882 -25.81 -97.35 58.07
C ASP A 882 -24.62 -97.86 57.23
N VAL A 883 -23.91 -96.99 56.51
CA VAL A 883 -22.78 -97.35 55.64
C VAL A 883 -21.49 -96.68 56.13
N ASP A 884 -20.41 -97.47 56.23
CA ASP A 884 -19.09 -96.95 56.62
C ASP A 884 -18.64 -95.83 55.66
N PRO A 885 -18.40 -94.59 56.14
CA PRO A 885 -17.99 -93.49 55.30
C PRO A 885 -16.72 -93.74 54.49
N ARG A 886 -15.79 -94.55 55.00
CA ARG A 886 -14.55 -94.89 54.27
C ARG A 886 -14.83 -95.74 53.04
N HIS A 887 -15.81 -96.63 53.14
CA HIS A 887 -16.24 -97.46 52.02
C HIS A 887 -16.86 -96.62 50.90
N ILE A 888 -17.61 -95.58 51.26
CA ILE A 888 -18.18 -94.61 50.31
C ILE A 888 -17.10 -93.79 49.62
N GLU A 889 -16.12 -93.28 50.36
CA GLU A 889 -14.98 -92.55 49.76
C GLU A 889 -14.25 -93.42 48.72
N ASP A 890 -14.01 -94.70 49.01
CA ASP A 890 -13.35 -95.63 48.09
C ASP A 890 -14.19 -95.94 46.84
N VAL A 891 -15.52 -96.05 46.97
CA VAL A 891 -16.43 -96.27 45.83
C VAL A 891 -16.48 -95.04 44.93
N LEU A 892 -16.67 -93.85 45.51
CA LEU A 892 -16.76 -92.59 44.77
C LEU A 892 -15.40 -92.21 44.14
N MET A 893 -14.29 -92.48 44.83
CA MET A 893 -12.95 -92.25 44.26
C MET A 893 -12.68 -93.17 43.07
N ARG A 894 -13.11 -94.44 43.12
CA ARG A 894 -13.01 -95.36 41.97
C ARG A 894 -13.83 -94.90 40.77
N ALA A 895 -15.03 -94.39 41.00
CA ALA A 895 -15.86 -93.82 39.95
C ALA A 895 -15.18 -92.63 39.25
N LEU A 896 -14.55 -91.73 40.02
CA LEU A 896 -13.83 -90.59 39.46
C LEU A 896 -12.57 -91.02 38.70
N LEU A 897 -11.79 -91.97 39.23
CA LEU A 897 -10.58 -92.46 38.57
C LEU A 897 -10.84 -93.24 37.26
N LYS A 898 -12.08 -93.71 37.03
CA LYS A 898 -12.52 -94.37 35.80
C LYS A 898 -12.76 -93.39 34.64
N SER A 899 -13.00 -92.11 34.94
CA SER A 899 -13.31 -91.10 33.91
C SER A 899 -12.04 -90.60 33.21
N GLU A 900 -11.93 -90.84 31.89
CA GLU A 900 -10.80 -90.36 31.07
C GLU A 900 -10.84 -88.84 30.81
N ASP A 901 -12.02 -88.22 30.99
CA ASP A 901 -12.27 -86.79 30.76
C ASP A 901 -11.74 -85.89 31.89
N LEU A 902 -11.32 -86.49 33.02
CA LEU A 902 -10.80 -85.78 34.18
C LEU A 902 -9.29 -85.56 34.11
N VAL A 903 -8.84 -84.41 34.60
CA VAL A 903 -7.42 -84.12 34.71
C VAL A 903 -6.80 -84.98 35.81
N LYS A 904 -5.65 -85.60 35.50
CA LYS A 904 -4.96 -86.50 36.44
C LYS A 904 -4.28 -85.78 37.60
N GLU A 905 -3.89 -84.52 37.41
CA GLU A 905 -3.28 -83.64 38.41
C GLU A 905 -3.84 -82.21 38.24
N PRO A 906 -4.57 -81.64 39.23
CA PRO A 906 -4.83 -82.18 40.57
C PRO A 906 -5.74 -83.40 40.55
N LYS A 907 -5.46 -84.38 41.42
CA LYS A 907 -6.28 -85.59 41.56
C LYS A 907 -7.69 -85.25 42.07
N PRO A 908 -8.74 -85.93 41.60
CA PRO A 908 -10.08 -85.81 42.18
C PRO A 908 -10.04 -86.11 43.68
N ALA A 909 -10.90 -85.44 44.43
CA ALA A 909 -10.98 -85.55 45.88
C ALA A 909 -12.42 -85.88 46.28
N VAL A 910 -12.56 -86.87 47.15
CA VAL A 910 -13.82 -87.14 47.85
C VAL A 910 -13.54 -86.91 49.33
N ARG A 911 -14.39 -86.12 49.98
CA ARG A 911 -14.23 -85.79 51.39
C ARG A 911 -15.54 -85.98 52.13
N TYR A 912 -15.50 -86.77 53.19
CA TYR A 912 -16.54 -86.80 54.20
C TYR A 912 -16.54 -85.51 55.04
N ASN A 913 -17.63 -84.77 55.00
CA ASN A 913 -17.80 -83.48 55.69
C ASN A 913 -18.55 -83.60 57.03
N GLY A 914 -18.76 -84.82 57.52
CA GLY A 914 -19.58 -85.10 58.70
C GLY A 914 -21.02 -85.40 58.32
N THR A 915 -21.93 -85.19 59.27
CA THR A 915 -23.34 -85.56 59.14
C THR A 915 -24.20 -84.31 58.91
N VAL A 916 -25.24 -84.45 58.11
CA VAL A 916 -26.21 -83.38 57.80
C VAL A 916 -27.60 -83.92 58.12
N ASP A 917 -28.45 -83.09 58.72
CA ASP A 917 -29.84 -83.43 58.98
C ASP A 917 -30.61 -83.52 57.65
N GLY A 918 -30.89 -84.76 57.23
CA GLY A 918 -31.68 -85.08 56.04
C GLY A 918 -33.12 -85.45 56.39
N TYR A 919 -33.99 -85.51 55.39
CA TYR A 919 -35.41 -85.83 55.57
C TYR A 919 -35.58 -87.25 56.17
N ASN A 920 -35.73 -87.30 57.50
CA ASN A 920 -36.02 -88.43 58.39
C ASN A 920 -34.86 -89.18 59.10
N ASP A 921 -33.57 -88.86 58.87
CA ASP A 921 -32.45 -89.30 59.74
C ASP A 921 -31.12 -88.53 59.46
N TRP A 922 -30.09 -88.69 60.31
CA TRP A 922 -28.77 -88.07 60.14
C TRP A 922 -27.96 -88.77 59.02
N GLY A 923 -27.66 -88.09 57.91
CA GLY A 923 -26.95 -88.66 56.77
C GLY A 923 -25.49 -88.17 56.68
N GLY A 924 -24.59 -89.02 56.22
CA GLY A 924 -23.20 -88.65 55.93
C GLY A 924 -23.08 -87.80 54.66
N ASN A 925 -22.48 -86.61 54.74
CA ASN A 925 -22.29 -85.70 53.60
C ASN A 925 -20.89 -85.88 52.98
N PHE A 926 -20.86 -86.11 51.68
CA PHE A 926 -19.63 -86.24 50.89
C PHE A 926 -19.56 -85.11 49.87
N SER A 927 -18.46 -84.35 49.88
CA SER A 927 -18.14 -83.42 48.80
C SER A 927 -17.19 -84.09 47.82
N ILE A 928 -17.62 -84.16 46.57
CA ILE A 928 -16.86 -84.68 45.45
C ILE A 928 -16.32 -83.48 44.67
N GLN A 929 -15.01 -83.45 44.44
CA GLN A 929 -14.34 -82.42 43.66
C GLN A 929 -13.50 -83.07 42.55
N TYR A 930 -13.63 -82.58 41.33
CA TYR A 930 -12.88 -83.06 40.18
C TYR A 930 -12.49 -81.91 39.26
N TRP A 931 -11.44 -82.09 38.47
CA TRP A 931 -10.90 -81.06 37.59
C TRP A 931 -11.07 -81.44 36.12
N ILE A 932 -11.49 -80.48 35.31
CA ILE A 932 -11.66 -80.64 33.85
C ILE A 932 -10.75 -79.67 33.10
N ALA A 933 -10.21 -80.09 31.95
CA ALA A 933 -9.37 -79.24 31.11
C ALA A 933 -10.20 -78.40 30.11
N ASN A 934 -11.35 -78.92 29.66
CA ASN A 934 -12.19 -78.24 28.68
C ASN A 934 -13.53 -77.83 29.28
N TYR A 935 -13.62 -76.56 29.72
CA TYR A 935 -14.82 -76.01 30.35
C TYR A 935 -16.05 -75.95 29.42
N SER A 936 -15.84 -75.90 28.10
CA SER A 936 -16.97 -75.90 27.14
C SER A 936 -17.82 -77.17 27.24
N MET A 937 -17.20 -78.30 27.60
CA MET A 937 -17.85 -79.62 27.71
C MET A 937 -18.29 -79.96 29.15
N ARG A 938 -18.31 -79.00 30.09
CA ARG A 938 -18.55 -79.28 31.52
C ARG A 938 -19.79 -80.13 31.80
N GLU A 939 -20.89 -79.90 31.08
CA GLU A 939 -22.17 -80.61 31.29
C GLU A 939 -22.09 -82.05 30.80
N GLN A 940 -21.42 -82.27 29.66
CA GLN A 940 -21.17 -83.61 29.13
C GLN A 940 -20.26 -84.40 30.06
N ILE A 941 -19.17 -83.78 30.53
CA ILE A 941 -18.23 -84.42 31.46
C ILE A 941 -18.90 -84.67 32.82
N ALA A 942 -19.71 -83.73 33.33
CA ALA A 942 -20.48 -83.94 34.55
C ALA A 942 -21.46 -85.12 34.42
N SER A 943 -22.15 -85.24 33.29
CA SER A 943 -23.01 -86.40 33.00
C SER A 943 -22.21 -87.70 33.03
N HIS A 944 -21.07 -87.77 32.34
CA HIS A 944 -20.21 -88.96 32.35
C HIS A 944 -19.69 -89.32 33.75
N VAL A 945 -19.38 -88.32 34.58
CA VAL A 945 -18.97 -88.53 35.97
C VAL A 945 -20.12 -89.09 36.79
N TRP A 946 -21.33 -88.55 36.62
CA TRP A 946 -22.54 -89.07 37.27
C TRP A 946 -22.87 -90.50 36.85
N ASP A 947 -22.75 -90.84 35.58
CA ASP A 947 -22.94 -92.20 35.06
C ASP A 947 -21.93 -93.17 35.72
N ASN A 948 -20.67 -92.78 35.83
CA ASN A 948 -19.65 -93.58 36.50
C ASN A 948 -19.90 -93.73 38.01
N VAL A 949 -20.39 -92.68 38.67
CA VAL A 949 -20.77 -92.72 40.09
C VAL A 949 -21.96 -93.65 40.29
N TRP A 950 -22.96 -93.59 39.42
CA TRP A 950 -24.12 -94.47 39.45
C TRP A 950 -23.71 -95.95 39.28
N ASP A 951 -22.91 -96.27 38.26
CA ASP A 951 -22.39 -97.62 38.00
C ASP A 951 -21.68 -98.23 39.22
N GLU A 952 -20.82 -97.45 39.89
CA GLU A 952 -20.03 -97.94 41.03
C GLU A 952 -20.87 -98.04 42.31
N LEU A 953 -21.84 -97.14 42.51
CA LEU A 953 -22.82 -97.26 43.60
C LEU A 953 -23.73 -98.48 43.41
N GLU A 954 -24.11 -98.81 42.17
CA GLU A 954 -24.94 -99.99 41.86
C GLU A 954 -24.18 -101.29 42.14
N LYS A 955 -22.93 -101.38 41.67
CA LYS A 955 -22.05 -102.54 41.95
C LYS A 955 -21.78 -102.75 43.44
N ALA A 956 -21.75 -101.67 44.22
CA ALA A 956 -21.58 -101.72 45.67
C ALA A 956 -22.89 -102.00 46.44
N GLY A 957 -24.06 -102.02 45.76
CA GLY A 957 -25.37 -102.21 46.39
C GLY A 957 -25.90 -100.99 47.15
N LEU A 958 -25.46 -99.79 46.77
CA LEU A 958 -25.64 -98.54 47.54
C LEU A 958 -26.64 -97.55 46.90
N CYS A 959 -27.18 -97.80 45.70
CA CYS A 959 -28.08 -96.87 44.99
C CYS A 959 -29.32 -96.41 45.77
N GLY A 960 -29.84 -97.24 46.68
CA GLY A 960 -31.01 -96.89 47.52
C GLY A 960 -30.68 -96.10 48.79
N LYS A 961 -29.38 -95.89 49.06
CA LYS A 961 -28.87 -95.28 50.30
C LYS A 961 -28.21 -93.91 50.06
N VAL A 962 -28.30 -93.38 48.85
CA VAL A 962 -27.68 -92.10 48.46
C VAL A 962 -28.75 -91.16 47.92
N SER A 963 -28.71 -89.91 48.37
CA SER A 963 -29.53 -88.82 47.83
C SER A 963 -28.64 -87.63 47.49
N GLN A 964 -29.02 -86.87 46.46
CA GLN A 964 -28.33 -85.63 46.16
C GLN A 964 -28.63 -84.61 47.26
N ALA A 965 -27.59 -83.98 47.81
CA ALA A 965 -27.79 -82.89 48.75
C ALA A 965 -28.47 -81.71 48.03
N PRO A 966 -29.43 -80.99 48.66
CA PRO A 966 -29.90 -79.74 48.10
C PRO A 966 -28.69 -78.81 47.91
N ASP A 967 -28.55 -78.22 46.72
CA ASP A 967 -27.46 -77.28 46.43
C ASP A 967 -27.48 -76.17 47.48
N ALA A 968 -26.50 -76.19 48.39
CA ALA A 968 -26.20 -75.03 49.19
C ALA A 968 -25.70 -73.97 48.22
N GLY A 969 -26.55 -72.99 47.90
CA GLY A 969 -26.17 -71.82 47.12
C GLY A 969 -24.84 -71.27 47.63
N GLY A 970 -23.91 -71.04 46.72
CA GLY A 970 -22.51 -70.73 47.01
C GLY A 970 -22.34 -69.73 48.14
N GLN A 971 -21.67 -70.17 49.21
CA GLN A 971 -20.96 -69.26 50.10
C GLN A 971 -19.52 -69.19 49.61
N ASP A 972 -19.25 -68.19 48.77
CA ASP A 972 -17.91 -67.64 48.68
C ASP A 972 -17.48 -67.22 50.09
N ALA A 973 -16.41 -67.81 50.58
CA ALA A 973 -15.76 -67.40 51.80
C ALA A 973 -15.07 -66.05 51.58
N ASP A 974 -15.81 -64.94 51.67
CA ASP A 974 -15.25 -63.63 52.04
C ASP A 974 -16.35 -62.67 52.54
N THR A 975 -16.89 -62.94 53.73
CA THR A 975 -17.52 -61.88 54.53
C THR A 975 -16.43 -61.18 55.35
N SER A 976 -15.73 -60.24 54.72
CA SER A 976 -15.12 -59.12 55.40
C SER A 976 -15.90 -57.85 55.04
N GLU A 977 -16.97 -57.59 55.80
CA GLU A 977 -17.68 -56.30 55.76
C GLU A 977 -16.69 -55.16 56.07
N PRO A 978 -16.55 -54.13 55.21
CA PRO A 978 -16.06 -52.84 55.65
C PRO A 978 -17.20 -52.15 56.39
N GLN A 979 -17.02 -51.94 57.70
CA GLN A 979 -17.88 -51.04 58.47
C GLN A 979 -17.97 -49.68 57.76
N ALA A 980 -19.19 -49.29 57.41
CA ALA A 980 -19.51 -47.93 56.99
C ALA A 980 -19.22 -46.96 58.14
N GLN A 981 -18.27 -46.04 57.93
CA GLN A 981 -18.23 -44.78 58.69
C GLN A 981 -19.33 -43.86 58.15
N PRO A 982 -20.08 -43.16 59.03
CA PRO A 982 -21.09 -42.22 58.60
C PRO A 982 -20.44 -40.97 58.00
N ALA A 983 -21.12 -40.44 56.98
CA ALA A 983 -20.74 -39.27 56.21
C ALA A 983 -20.43 -38.01 57.05
N GLN A 984 -19.44 -37.26 56.60
CA GLN A 984 -19.40 -35.79 56.66
C GLN A 984 -19.36 -35.23 55.24
#